data_AF-D7B002-F1
#
_entry.id   AF-D7B002-F1
#
_cell.length_a   1.000
_cell.length_b   1.000
_cell.length_c   1.000
_cell.angle_alpha   90.00
_cell.angle_beta   90.00
_cell.angle_gamma   90.00
#
_symmetry.space_group_name_H-M   'P 1'
#
loop_
_entity.id
_entity.type
_entity.pdbx_description
1 polymer ?
#
loop_
_entity_poly.entity_id
_entity_poly.type
_entity_poly.pdbx_seq_one_letter_code
_entity_poly.pdbx_strand_id
1 'polypeptide(L)'
;MSVNLRYAHRMPGPTSPLLRLMSAVVLPALLILLPVLGAAPASAQPEPGTGTREERVTPAEHYAALLAEQPEGAAVVVDDALAGRYDPEELEADLHDSFGALDVPYHVVASPFPGTEPRWGGDMLPALIDRVGADGLYVLLQPDSVPLARAAGADLPVDAASDAVRYSSGLDYYGAPLDEVADAFTAALADPDAQATADRLRQEYSAEQDAYRSPTAWEEFLEDLDPTTSVGPSNLGFLVSTATGALLTLSLCHVWWTRRRGGSTVAAVAVASVFGLALPAAGVAGALYYMDSVPLGASERPDPLEQARSQPPYVTSTVRVERVVDGLGGGPLYVDPLSPLSREGLADVAERAERSSVPVYAVLLPMADTDESEGDPARFAHAMRHVLGEDGVYAVITQESYEETPETTVLAFGTDLDSYYLGQALDEGAAMTPAQEFALLLEAVEEVPRDPEAGDPPPPYDSSATVPEPRTTRFWEDFWAGVLFLGPVVGALLLGAVLGTAALVRASRVRRRVRPSPRVLRRTAERERARLAALVSSDRAGRLPVSMMPPVEAALMVMDADPDDLDLVGVAVVSRRAHAALADPGSAEASPCMVNPLHGPAEAFERAGPRERRGLFPVCRACADLTDQQRTAALLRVRDGAGTRRDHLSMNERAWVEYRFGAKNPARMAERLLEEIDAR
;
A
#
# COMPACT_ATOMS: atom_id res chain seq x y z
N MET A 1 25.07 -36.56 43.84
CA MET A 1 23.79 -37.22 44.17
C MET A 1 23.28 -37.86 42.92
N SER A 2 23.20 -39.18 42.94
CA SER A 2 23.30 -40.04 41.75
C SER A 2 22.11 -41.00 41.73
N VAL A 3 21.17 -40.86 40.79
CA VAL A 3 20.21 -41.89 40.35
C VAL A 3 19.73 -41.48 38.94
N ASN A 4 20.38 -41.90 37.85
CA ASN A 4 20.07 -43.07 36.98
C ASN A 4 18.58 -43.25 36.63
N LEU A 5 18.12 -42.77 35.47
CA LEU A 5 18.04 -43.46 34.16
C LEU A 5 17.20 -44.75 34.15
N ARG A 6 16.06 -44.71 33.44
CA ARG A 6 15.72 -45.66 32.35
C ARG A 6 14.57 -45.13 31.48
N TYR A 7 14.97 -44.60 30.33
CA TYR A 7 14.17 -44.41 29.13
C TYR A 7 13.92 -45.77 28.45
N ALA A 8 12.73 -45.98 27.88
CA ALA A 8 12.48 -47.00 26.88
C ALA A 8 11.62 -46.42 25.74
N HIS A 9 12.19 -46.49 24.54
CA HIS A 9 11.64 -46.08 23.26
C HIS A 9 10.27 -46.69 22.93
N ARG A 10 9.40 -45.89 22.27
CA ARG A 10 8.48 -46.40 21.26
C ARG A 10 8.46 -45.48 20.04
N MET A 11 8.72 -46.09 18.89
CA MET A 11 8.69 -45.52 17.55
C MET A 11 7.26 -45.09 17.13
N PRO A 12 7.10 -44.10 16.24
CA PRO A 12 5.87 -43.86 15.51
C PRO A 12 5.92 -44.42 14.07
N GLY A 13 4.83 -45.04 13.65
CA GLY A 13 4.51 -45.40 12.26
C GLY A 13 3.86 -46.78 12.17
N PRO A 14 2.88 -47.05 11.27
CA PRO A 14 2.60 -46.31 10.04
C PRO A 14 1.10 -46.00 9.75
N THR A 15 0.91 -45.05 8.83
CA THR A 15 -0.12 -44.98 7.77
C THR A 15 -1.61 -45.14 8.09
N SER A 16 -2.40 -44.12 7.73
CA SER A 16 -3.28 -44.12 6.53
C SER A 16 -4.22 -42.87 6.56
N PRO A 17 -5.01 -42.58 5.51
CA PRO A 17 -4.68 -41.48 4.59
C PRO A 17 -5.89 -40.53 4.37
N LEU A 18 -5.76 -39.60 3.40
CA LEU A 18 -6.87 -38.89 2.70
C LEU A 18 -7.61 -37.82 3.54
N LEU A 19 -7.92 -36.60 3.09
CA LEU A 19 -7.72 -35.91 1.82
C LEU A 19 -8.20 -34.45 2.03
N ARG A 20 -7.41 -33.49 1.52
CA ARG A 20 -7.80 -32.27 0.78
C ARG A 20 -9.09 -31.53 1.20
N LEU A 21 -8.92 -30.32 1.72
CA LEU A 21 -9.38 -29.07 1.08
C LEU A 21 -8.99 -27.87 1.98
N MET A 22 -7.77 -27.37 1.84
CA MET A 22 -7.42 -26.01 2.26
C MET A 22 -6.65 -25.40 1.11
N SER A 23 -7.37 -24.67 0.26
CA SER A 23 -6.82 -23.72 -0.68
C SER A 23 -6.19 -22.59 0.13
N ALA A 24 -4.87 -22.64 0.22
CA ALA A 24 -4.02 -21.54 0.64
C ALA A 24 -2.76 -21.63 -0.24
N VAL A 25 -2.18 -20.48 -0.56
CA VAL A 25 -0.92 -20.31 -1.29
C VAL A 25 -1.06 -20.33 -2.82
N VAL A 26 -1.62 -19.25 -3.36
CA VAL A 26 -1.14 -18.63 -4.61
C VAL A 26 -0.37 -17.39 -4.17
N LEU A 27 0.81 -17.18 -4.77
CA LEU A 27 1.93 -16.30 -4.36
C LEU A 27 2.65 -16.79 -3.10
N PRO A 28 3.88 -17.35 -3.24
CA PRO A 28 5.03 -16.55 -3.66
C PRO A 28 6.02 -17.33 -4.56
N ALA A 29 6.29 -16.83 -5.77
CA ALA A 29 7.35 -17.37 -6.64
C ALA A 29 8.00 -16.26 -7.48
N LEU A 30 8.18 -15.08 -6.88
CA LEU A 30 8.86 -13.96 -7.49
C LEU A 30 9.54 -13.16 -6.37
N LEU A 31 10.64 -13.71 -5.86
CA LEU A 31 11.67 -13.05 -5.03
C LEU A 31 12.70 -14.10 -4.57
N ILE A 32 13.65 -14.38 -5.45
CA ILE A 32 15.02 -14.81 -5.13
C ILE A 32 15.89 -13.87 -5.97
N LEU A 33 16.29 -12.72 -5.41
CA LEU A 33 17.65 -12.46 -4.90
C LEU A 33 18.76 -13.02 -5.82
N LEU A 34 19.38 -12.18 -6.66
CA LEU A 34 20.60 -11.36 -6.38
C LEU A 34 21.92 -12.12 -6.69
N PRO A 35 23.07 -11.42 -6.80
CA PRO A 35 23.75 -10.97 -8.02
C PRO A 35 25.06 -11.73 -8.32
N VAL A 36 25.68 -11.51 -9.48
CA VAL A 36 27.10 -11.85 -9.69
C VAL A 36 27.83 -10.73 -10.44
N LEU A 37 28.63 -10.01 -9.65
CA LEU A 37 29.94 -9.43 -9.93
C LEU A 37 30.56 -9.71 -11.31
N GLY A 38 30.86 -8.64 -12.04
CA GLY A 38 31.79 -8.62 -13.17
C GLY A 38 32.61 -7.33 -13.14
N ALA A 39 33.72 -7.34 -12.41
CA ALA A 39 34.75 -6.30 -12.46
C ALA A 39 35.59 -6.48 -13.74
N ALA A 40 35.71 -5.42 -14.54
CA ALA A 40 36.68 -5.30 -15.61
C ALA A 40 37.62 -4.10 -15.31
N PRO A 41 38.93 -4.23 -15.55
CA PRO A 41 39.88 -3.15 -15.28
C PRO A 41 39.77 -2.08 -16.37
N ALA A 42 39.41 -0.86 -15.99
CA ALA A 42 39.55 0.31 -16.86
C ALA A 42 41.03 0.56 -17.12
N SER A 43 41.38 0.61 -18.40
CA SER A 43 42.73 0.84 -18.89
C SER A 43 42.92 2.34 -19.08
N ALA A 44 43.78 2.97 -18.28
CA ALA A 44 44.15 4.37 -18.46
C ALA A 44 44.96 4.52 -19.75
N GLN A 45 44.35 5.14 -20.77
CA GLN A 45 45.08 5.66 -21.93
C GLN A 45 45.67 7.04 -21.58
N PRO A 46 46.92 7.32 -22.00
CA PRO A 46 47.53 8.62 -21.81
C PRO A 46 46.94 9.63 -22.80
N GLU A 47 46.58 10.81 -22.28
CA GLU A 47 46.02 11.92 -23.05
C GLU A 47 46.94 12.36 -24.21
N PRO A 48 46.39 12.57 -25.42
CA PRO A 48 47.10 13.21 -26.51
C PRO A 48 47.02 14.74 -26.38
N GLY A 49 48.20 15.36 -26.36
CA GLY A 49 48.42 16.67 -26.99
C GLY A 49 47.83 17.89 -26.29
N THR A 50 48.67 18.56 -25.51
CA THR A 50 48.51 19.97 -25.12
C THR A 50 48.53 20.87 -26.37
N GLY A 51 47.39 20.97 -27.05
CA GLY A 51 47.04 22.16 -27.82
C GLY A 51 46.84 23.32 -26.84
N THR A 52 47.13 24.53 -27.28
CA THR A 52 46.86 25.76 -26.53
C THR A 52 45.35 25.92 -26.35
N ARG A 53 44.82 25.25 -25.31
CA ARG A 53 43.45 25.38 -24.82
C ARG A 53 43.28 26.84 -24.41
N GLU A 54 42.33 27.55 -25.02
CA GLU A 54 41.86 28.80 -24.46
C GLU A 54 41.53 28.56 -22.99
N GLU A 55 42.13 29.37 -22.11
CA GLU A 55 42.11 29.16 -20.66
C GLU A 55 40.67 29.31 -20.18
N ARG A 56 40.04 28.16 -19.91
CA ARG A 56 38.67 28.08 -19.40
C ARG A 56 38.66 28.62 -17.97
N VAL A 57 37.89 29.69 -17.74
CA VAL A 57 37.57 30.15 -16.38
C VAL A 57 36.83 29.02 -15.68
N THR A 58 37.42 28.52 -14.60
CA THR A 58 36.78 27.48 -13.78
C THR A 58 35.75 28.11 -12.83
N PRO A 59 34.72 27.38 -12.37
CA PRO A 59 33.78 27.89 -11.35
C PRO A 59 34.48 28.45 -10.11
N ALA A 60 35.52 27.75 -9.62
CA ALA A 60 36.33 28.23 -8.50
C ALA A 60 37.03 29.57 -8.79
N GLU A 61 37.46 29.81 -10.02
CA GLU A 61 38.07 31.08 -10.44
C GLU A 61 37.03 32.20 -10.55
N HIS A 62 35.86 31.89 -11.12
CA HIS A 62 34.76 32.82 -11.21
C HIS A 62 34.30 33.28 -9.81
N TYR A 63 34.00 32.34 -8.92
CA TYR A 63 33.56 32.67 -7.56
C TYR A 63 34.67 33.29 -6.72
N ALA A 64 35.95 32.91 -6.91
CA ALA A 64 37.05 33.61 -6.23
C ALA A 64 37.11 35.09 -6.63
N ALA A 65 36.87 35.42 -7.91
CA ALA A 65 36.83 36.80 -8.37
C ALA A 65 35.66 37.57 -7.74
N LEU A 66 34.46 36.99 -7.69
CA LEU A 66 33.30 37.60 -7.05
C LEU A 66 33.48 37.78 -5.54
N LEU A 67 34.02 36.78 -4.85
CA LEU A 67 34.33 36.87 -3.41
C LEU A 67 35.39 37.94 -3.11
N ALA A 68 36.29 38.24 -4.05
CA ALA A 68 37.29 39.30 -3.87
C ALA A 68 36.71 40.72 -3.98
N GLU A 69 35.51 40.86 -4.53
CA GLU A 69 34.76 42.14 -4.56
C GLU A 69 34.03 42.41 -3.25
N GLN A 70 33.85 41.37 -2.42
CA GLN A 70 33.20 41.44 -1.12
C GLN A 70 34.14 41.93 0.00
N PRO A 71 33.59 42.37 1.15
CA PRO A 71 34.40 42.80 2.30
C PRO A 71 35.38 41.72 2.78
N GLU A 72 36.60 42.15 3.12
CA GLU A 72 37.64 41.25 3.64
C GLU A 72 37.16 40.55 4.93
N GLY A 73 37.18 39.21 4.90
CA GLY A 73 36.78 38.36 6.02
C GLY A 73 35.28 38.13 6.20
N ALA A 74 34.43 38.72 5.35
CA ALA A 74 32.99 38.44 5.33
C ALA A 74 32.52 38.50 3.88
N ALA A 75 32.64 37.37 3.17
CA ALA A 75 32.33 37.29 1.75
C ALA A 75 31.25 36.24 1.48
N VAL A 76 30.12 36.69 0.92
CA VAL A 76 29.03 35.85 0.43
C VAL A 76 28.82 36.15 -1.05
N VAL A 77 28.59 35.12 -1.84
CA VAL A 77 28.16 35.24 -3.23
C VAL A 77 26.94 34.35 -3.43
N VAL A 78 25.83 34.96 -3.86
CA VAL A 78 24.61 34.26 -4.27
C VAL A 78 24.52 34.28 -5.79
N ASP A 79 24.50 33.10 -6.39
CA ASP A 79 24.34 32.92 -7.84
C ASP A 79 22.96 33.38 -8.30
N ASP A 80 22.89 34.14 -9.40
CA ASP A 80 21.63 34.66 -9.91
C ASP A 80 20.71 33.58 -10.49
N ALA A 81 21.25 32.38 -10.77
CA ALA A 81 20.44 31.21 -11.05
C ALA A 81 19.52 30.82 -9.87
N LEU A 82 19.79 31.27 -8.64
CA LEU A 82 18.90 31.06 -7.50
C LEU A 82 17.71 32.02 -7.46
N ALA A 83 17.68 33.05 -8.30
CA ALA A 83 16.56 34.00 -8.38
C ALA A 83 15.22 33.32 -8.74
N GLY A 84 15.27 32.05 -9.18
CA GLY A 84 14.10 31.23 -9.43
C GLY A 84 13.29 30.85 -8.19
N ARG A 85 13.97 30.66 -7.05
CA ARG A 85 13.37 30.24 -5.77
C ARG A 85 13.60 31.24 -4.64
N TYR A 86 14.59 32.12 -4.77
CA TYR A 86 15.05 33.03 -3.73
C TYR A 86 15.06 34.46 -4.24
N ASP A 87 14.97 35.43 -3.33
CA ASP A 87 15.46 36.79 -3.60
C ASP A 87 16.97 36.79 -3.30
N PRO A 88 17.86 36.97 -4.30
CA PRO A 88 19.30 36.86 -4.08
C PRO A 88 19.86 37.87 -3.08
N GLU A 89 19.29 39.09 -3.01
CA GLU A 89 19.76 40.12 -2.09
C GLU A 89 19.35 39.81 -0.64
N GLU A 90 18.13 39.32 -0.45
CA GLU A 90 17.64 38.86 0.87
C GLU A 90 18.45 37.66 1.35
N LEU A 91 18.64 36.65 0.48
CA LEU A 91 19.43 35.47 0.81
C LEU A 91 20.89 35.84 1.12
N GLU A 92 21.53 36.76 0.38
CA GLU A 92 22.89 37.21 0.69
C GLU A 92 22.97 37.84 2.09
N ALA A 93 21.99 38.68 2.45
CA ALA A 93 21.90 39.30 3.76
C ALA A 93 21.70 38.26 4.88
N ASP A 94 20.81 37.30 4.68
CA ASP A 94 20.55 36.23 5.64
C ASP A 94 21.79 35.35 5.85
N LEU A 95 22.50 35.00 4.78
CA LEU A 95 23.76 34.26 4.87
C LEU A 95 24.84 35.06 5.61
N HIS A 96 24.95 36.37 5.37
CA HIS A 96 25.85 37.23 6.15
C HIS A 96 25.53 37.21 7.65
N ASP A 97 24.24 37.25 8.01
CA ASP A 97 23.78 37.18 9.39
C ASP A 97 24.08 35.82 10.03
N SER A 98 23.79 34.71 9.35
CA SER A 98 24.07 33.34 9.85
C SER A 98 25.57 33.11 10.08
N PHE A 99 26.41 33.40 9.07
CA PHE A 99 27.85 33.11 9.16
C PHE A 99 28.62 34.15 9.98
N GLY A 100 28.15 35.40 10.02
CA GLY A 100 28.72 36.46 10.84
C GLY A 100 28.71 36.15 12.34
N ALA A 101 27.81 35.29 12.81
CA ALA A 101 27.72 34.88 14.20
C ALA A 101 28.89 34.00 14.69
N LEU A 102 29.70 33.43 13.78
CA LEU A 102 30.78 32.51 14.13
C LEU A 102 32.10 33.18 14.54
N ASP A 103 32.22 34.51 14.42
CA ASP A 103 33.45 35.28 14.72
C ASP A 103 34.72 34.75 14.00
N VAL A 104 34.56 34.11 12.84
CA VAL A 104 35.65 33.61 11.98
C VAL A 104 35.48 34.17 10.55
N PRO A 105 36.56 34.41 9.80
CA PRO A 105 36.44 34.77 8.39
C PRO A 105 35.69 33.69 7.61
N TYR A 106 34.79 34.10 6.72
CA TYR A 106 34.01 33.16 5.90
C TYR A 106 33.90 33.58 4.43
N HIS A 107 33.80 32.56 3.58
CA HIS A 107 33.68 32.63 2.13
C HIS A 107 32.58 31.66 1.69
N VAL A 108 31.38 32.18 1.46
CA VAL A 108 30.18 31.39 1.18
C VAL A 108 29.77 31.59 -0.27
N VAL A 109 29.54 30.49 -0.98
CA VAL A 109 28.96 30.48 -2.31
C VAL A 109 27.63 29.74 -2.23
N ALA A 110 26.53 30.40 -2.57
CA ALA A 110 25.23 29.77 -2.76
C ALA A 110 24.97 29.63 -4.27
N SER A 111 24.91 28.40 -4.78
CA SER A 111 24.73 28.15 -6.22
C SER A 111 24.02 26.81 -6.46
N PRO A 112 23.18 26.70 -7.50
CA PRO A 112 22.55 25.43 -7.84
C PRO A 112 23.52 24.46 -8.54
N PHE A 113 24.71 24.92 -8.94
CA PHE A 113 25.64 24.11 -9.74
C PHE A 113 26.58 23.27 -8.86
N PRO A 114 26.68 21.94 -9.10
CA PRO A 114 27.28 20.95 -8.18
C PRO A 114 28.74 21.17 -7.84
N GLY A 115 29.50 21.96 -8.61
CA GLY A 115 30.87 22.41 -8.29
C GLY A 115 31.87 21.31 -7.93
N THR A 116 31.53 20.03 -8.02
CA THR A 116 32.32 18.92 -7.44
C THR A 116 32.60 17.81 -8.44
N GLU A 117 31.88 17.79 -9.55
CA GLU A 117 32.07 16.78 -10.58
C GLU A 117 33.30 17.13 -11.44
N PRO A 118 34.00 16.12 -12.02
CA PRO A 118 35.20 16.35 -12.81
C PRO A 118 35.04 17.39 -13.94
N ARG A 119 33.84 17.46 -14.55
CA ARG A 119 33.52 18.42 -15.62
C ARG A 119 33.49 19.88 -15.17
N TRP A 120 33.22 20.12 -13.88
CA TRP A 120 33.27 21.44 -13.24
C TRP A 120 34.67 21.80 -12.72
N GLY A 121 35.68 20.98 -13.00
CA GLY A 121 37.05 21.15 -12.51
C GLY A 121 37.37 20.31 -11.26
N GLY A 122 36.49 19.39 -10.86
CA GLY A 122 36.63 18.59 -9.64
C GLY A 122 36.04 19.30 -8.42
N ASP A 123 36.50 18.94 -7.22
CA ASP A 123 36.07 19.59 -5.97
C ASP A 123 36.42 21.09 -5.98
N MET A 124 35.41 21.96 -6.10
CA MET A 124 35.56 23.42 -6.20
C MET A 124 36.17 24.00 -4.93
N LEU A 125 35.85 23.48 -3.74
CA LEU A 125 36.29 24.10 -2.47
C LEU A 125 37.82 24.16 -2.32
N PRO A 126 38.59 23.08 -2.55
CA PRO A 126 40.05 23.15 -2.62
C PRO A 126 40.58 24.22 -3.58
N ALA A 127 40.03 24.24 -4.80
CA ALA A 127 40.47 25.16 -5.85
C ALA A 127 40.11 26.62 -5.53
N LEU A 128 39.02 26.84 -4.79
CA LEU A 128 38.56 28.12 -4.29
C LEU A 128 39.46 28.61 -3.14
N ILE A 129 39.76 27.74 -2.17
CA ILE A 129 40.70 28.03 -1.07
C ILE A 129 42.06 28.46 -1.60
N ASP A 130 42.60 27.72 -2.57
CA ASP A 130 43.92 28.02 -3.15
C ASP A 130 43.95 29.38 -3.86
N ARG A 131 42.81 29.81 -4.44
CA ARG A 131 42.70 31.08 -5.20
C ARG A 131 42.42 32.28 -4.32
N VAL A 132 41.51 32.15 -3.36
CA VAL A 132 41.21 33.20 -2.38
C VAL A 132 42.42 33.39 -1.46
N GLY A 133 43.06 32.30 -1.05
CA GLY A 133 44.33 32.33 -0.31
C GLY A 133 44.22 32.93 1.10
N ALA A 134 43.01 32.99 1.67
CA ALA A 134 42.74 33.49 3.00
C ALA A 134 42.40 32.36 3.98
N ASP A 135 42.74 32.55 5.26
CA ASP A 135 42.27 31.67 6.33
C ASP A 135 40.78 31.93 6.59
N GLY A 136 40.00 30.89 6.84
CA GLY A 136 38.57 31.00 7.10
C GLY A 136 37.77 29.71 6.83
N LEU A 137 36.45 29.85 6.92
CA LEU A 137 35.47 28.85 6.55
C LEU A 137 35.03 29.06 5.10
N TYR A 138 35.12 28.00 4.28
CA TYR A 138 34.67 28.00 2.89
C TYR A 138 33.46 27.09 2.78
N VAL A 139 32.33 27.60 2.27
CA VAL A 139 31.07 26.85 2.18
C VAL A 139 30.49 26.97 0.78
N LEU A 140 30.07 25.83 0.22
CA LEU A 140 29.17 25.75 -0.93
C LEU A 140 27.79 25.29 -0.41
N LEU A 141 26.81 26.18 -0.54
CA LEU A 141 25.40 25.90 -0.27
C LEU A 141 24.70 25.66 -1.61
N GLN A 142 23.93 24.58 -1.66
CA GLN A 142 23.16 24.23 -2.84
C GLN A 142 21.75 23.81 -2.44
N PRO A 143 20.73 24.16 -3.24
CA PRO A 143 19.39 23.65 -3.03
C PRO A 143 19.41 22.12 -2.95
N ASP A 144 18.55 21.58 -2.10
CA ASP A 144 18.25 20.14 -2.02
C ASP A 144 19.50 19.28 -1.70
N SER A 145 20.52 19.88 -1.09
CA SER A 145 21.83 19.28 -0.82
C SER A 145 22.35 19.61 0.57
N VAL A 146 23.23 18.76 1.08
CA VAL A 146 23.93 19.02 2.35
C VAL A 146 25.05 20.05 2.10
N PRO A 147 25.24 21.03 3.00
CA PRO A 147 26.33 21.99 2.90
C PRO A 147 27.69 21.30 2.75
N LEU A 148 28.43 21.70 1.72
CA LEU A 148 29.82 21.30 1.55
C LEU A 148 30.70 22.38 2.14
N ALA A 149 31.57 22.03 3.08
CA ALA A 149 32.38 23.01 3.77
C ALA A 149 33.80 22.51 4.03
N ARG A 150 34.74 23.46 4.10
CA ARG A 150 36.13 23.23 4.50
C ARG A 150 36.65 24.41 5.31
N ALA A 151 37.47 24.12 6.32
CA ALA A 151 38.19 25.13 7.07
C ALA A 151 39.65 25.20 6.59
N ALA A 152 40.13 26.40 6.30
CA ALA A 152 41.53 26.69 6.00
C ALA A 152 42.08 27.58 7.12
N GLY A 153 43.10 27.13 7.84
CA GLY A 153 43.69 27.92 8.93
C GLY A 153 42.83 28.07 10.20
N ALA A 154 41.59 27.55 10.21
CA ALA A 154 40.69 27.53 11.37
C ALA A 154 40.42 26.08 11.84
N ASP A 155 40.26 25.90 13.16
CA ASP A 155 39.89 24.62 13.78
C ASP A 155 38.38 24.57 13.99
N LEU A 156 37.65 24.18 12.94
CA LEU A 156 36.18 24.11 12.93
C LEU A 156 35.73 22.68 12.62
N PRO A 157 34.69 22.16 13.30
CA PRO A 157 34.21 20.79 13.11
C PRO A 157 33.29 20.67 11.87
N VAL A 158 33.79 21.06 10.69
CA VAL A 158 32.99 21.17 9.45
C VAL A 158 32.28 19.88 9.06
N ASP A 159 32.98 18.73 9.12
CA ASP A 159 32.39 17.43 8.79
C ASP A 159 31.26 17.05 9.76
N ALA A 160 31.44 17.34 11.05
CA ALA A 160 30.44 17.08 12.07
C ALA A 160 29.23 18.00 11.91
N ALA A 161 29.43 19.26 11.55
CA ALA A 161 28.35 20.20 11.29
C ALA A 161 27.53 19.78 10.05
N SER A 162 28.18 19.39 8.95
CA SER A 162 27.48 18.89 7.75
C SER A 162 26.70 17.60 8.06
N ASP A 163 27.25 16.69 8.87
CA ASP A 163 26.54 15.49 9.30
C ASP A 163 25.39 15.80 10.27
N ALA A 164 25.53 16.79 11.15
CA ALA A 164 24.45 17.22 12.03
C ALA A 164 23.26 17.76 11.22
N VAL A 165 23.52 18.56 10.18
CA VAL A 165 22.48 19.03 9.24
C VAL A 165 21.84 17.86 8.50
N ARG A 166 22.66 16.97 7.91
CA ARG A 166 22.19 15.80 7.13
C ARG A 166 21.25 14.88 7.92
N TYR A 167 21.54 14.66 9.21
CA TYR A 167 20.80 13.71 10.04
C TYR A 167 19.81 14.38 11.00
N SER A 168 19.59 15.69 10.89
CA SER A 168 18.61 16.39 11.70
C SER A 168 17.19 16.00 11.29
N SER A 169 16.39 15.48 12.22
CA SER A 169 14.97 15.15 11.96
C SER A 169 14.07 16.39 11.87
N GLY A 170 14.56 17.56 12.28
CA GLY A 170 13.83 18.82 12.23
C GLY A 170 14.01 19.61 10.94
N LEU A 171 14.91 19.17 10.05
CA LEU A 171 15.25 19.88 8.82
C LEU A 171 15.21 18.90 7.64
N ASP A 172 14.18 19.02 6.80
CA ASP A 172 14.14 18.29 5.53
C ASP A 172 14.94 19.06 4.48
N TYR A 173 16.24 18.77 4.40
CA TYR A 173 17.14 19.50 3.50
C TYR A 173 16.81 19.30 2.00
N TYR A 174 15.90 18.38 1.63
CA TYR A 174 15.39 18.22 0.26
C TYR A 174 14.29 19.21 -0.13
N GLY A 175 14.00 20.19 0.73
CA GLY A 175 13.09 21.29 0.41
C GLY A 175 13.19 22.49 1.37
N ALA A 176 14.06 22.43 2.37
CA ALA A 176 14.31 23.55 3.26
C ALA A 176 14.97 24.73 2.51
N PRO A 177 14.59 25.98 2.81
CA PRO A 177 15.27 27.18 2.32
C PRO A 177 16.77 27.20 2.68
N LEU A 178 17.61 27.78 1.82
CA LEU A 178 19.06 27.81 2.01
C LEU A 178 19.51 28.58 3.26
N ASP A 179 18.78 29.62 3.65
CA ASP A 179 18.96 30.37 4.89
C ASP A 179 18.72 29.50 6.13
N GLU A 180 17.64 28.70 6.15
CA GLU A 180 17.39 27.74 7.24
C GLU A 180 18.48 26.66 7.32
N VAL A 181 18.97 26.19 6.17
CA VAL A 181 20.09 25.24 6.10
C VAL A 181 21.38 25.88 6.63
N ALA A 182 21.65 27.14 6.27
CA ALA A 182 22.81 27.89 6.75
C ALA A 182 22.76 28.13 8.27
N ASP A 183 21.60 28.50 8.80
CA ASP A 183 21.36 28.64 10.24
C ASP A 183 21.61 27.33 11.00
N ALA A 184 21.07 26.22 10.49
CA ALA A 184 21.29 24.91 11.09
C ALA A 184 22.78 24.51 11.06
N PHE A 185 23.46 24.80 9.95
CA PHE A 185 24.87 24.49 9.77
C PHE A 185 25.77 25.34 10.68
N THR A 186 25.54 26.64 10.76
CA THR A 186 26.30 27.57 11.62
C THR A 186 26.04 27.30 13.10
N ALA A 187 24.80 26.97 13.49
CA ALA A 187 24.48 26.52 14.84
C ALA A 187 25.24 25.23 15.21
N ALA A 188 25.36 24.28 14.27
CA ALA A 188 26.12 23.05 14.48
C ALA A 188 27.64 23.31 14.54
N LEU A 189 28.17 24.28 13.79
CA LEU A 189 29.57 24.71 13.90
C LEU A 189 29.90 25.37 15.25
N ALA A 190 28.96 26.13 15.80
CA ALA A 190 29.10 26.77 17.11
C ALA A 190 28.96 25.80 18.29
N ASP A 191 28.46 24.58 18.07
CA ASP A 191 28.31 23.57 19.11
C ASP A 191 29.69 22.99 19.52
N PRO A 192 30.15 23.20 20.77
CA PRO A 192 31.41 22.60 21.23
C PRO A 192 31.38 21.06 21.23
N ASP A 193 30.19 20.46 21.21
CA ASP A 193 29.96 19.03 21.15
C ASP A 193 29.49 18.56 19.76
N ALA A 194 29.76 19.33 18.69
CA ALA A 194 29.29 19.07 17.32
C ALA A 194 29.46 17.60 16.87
N GLN A 195 30.62 16.99 17.12
CA GLN A 195 30.87 15.58 16.79
C GLN A 195 29.95 14.62 17.55
N ALA A 196 29.74 14.85 18.85
CA ALA A 196 28.86 14.02 19.65
C ALA A 196 27.39 14.20 19.24
N THR A 197 26.99 15.42 18.87
CA THR A 197 25.67 15.72 18.29
C THR A 197 25.47 15.00 16.96
N ALA A 198 26.44 15.08 16.04
CA ALA A 198 26.39 14.39 14.74
C ALA A 198 26.31 12.86 14.89
N ASP A 199 27.13 12.28 15.76
CA ASP A 199 27.13 10.83 16.02
C ASP A 199 25.81 10.36 16.66
N ARG A 200 25.21 11.17 17.54
CA ARG A 200 23.89 10.91 18.10
C ARG A 200 22.81 10.95 17.03
N LEU A 201 22.76 12.01 16.22
CA LEU A 201 21.78 12.15 15.14
C LEU A 201 21.92 11.03 14.11
N ARG A 202 23.14 10.64 13.74
CA ARG A 202 23.38 9.49 12.85
C ARG A 202 22.86 8.18 13.43
N GLN A 203 23.06 7.95 14.74
CA GLN A 203 22.54 6.77 15.42
C GLN A 203 21.01 6.79 15.52
N GLU A 204 20.41 7.94 15.83
CA GLU A 204 18.96 8.14 15.86
C GLU A 204 18.35 7.90 14.49
N TYR A 205 18.91 8.50 13.43
CA TYR A 205 18.51 8.27 12.04
C TYR A 205 18.62 6.81 11.64
N SER A 206 19.74 6.13 11.96
CA SER A 206 19.91 4.70 11.67
C SER A 206 18.89 3.84 12.41
N ALA A 207 18.64 4.15 13.69
CA ALA A 207 17.65 3.45 14.50
C ALA A 207 16.21 3.72 14.01
N GLU A 208 15.92 4.93 13.54
CA GLU A 208 14.66 5.29 12.92
C GLU A 208 14.48 4.59 11.58
N GLN A 209 15.51 4.51 10.74
CA GLN A 209 15.48 3.77 9.48
C GLN A 209 15.30 2.26 9.69
N ASP A 210 15.94 1.70 10.73
CA ASP A 210 15.72 0.31 11.15
C ASP A 210 14.32 0.09 11.75
N ALA A 211 13.78 1.11 12.43
CA ALA A 211 12.43 1.11 12.99
C ALA A 211 11.35 1.51 11.97
N TYR A 212 11.75 2.04 10.80
CA TYR A 212 10.88 2.51 9.74
C TYR A 212 10.15 1.30 9.20
N ARG A 213 9.01 1.06 9.83
CA ARG A 213 8.07 0.06 9.39
C ARG A 213 7.42 0.67 8.17
N SER A 214 7.62 0.03 7.02
CA SER A 214 6.85 0.35 5.82
C SER A 214 5.39 0.54 6.23
N PRO A 215 4.75 1.67 5.86
CA PRO A 215 3.39 1.94 6.27
C PRO A 215 2.54 0.70 5.98
N THR A 216 1.70 0.34 6.95
CA THR A 216 0.85 -0.82 6.76
C THR A 216 -0.08 -0.55 5.57
N ALA A 217 -0.50 -1.59 4.87
CA ALA A 217 -1.49 -1.44 3.79
C ALA A 217 -2.81 -0.74 4.24
N TRP A 218 -3.04 -0.62 5.55
CA TRP A 218 -4.14 0.17 6.09
C TRP A 218 -3.80 1.66 6.24
N GLU A 219 -2.57 2.01 6.60
CA GLU A 219 -2.10 3.40 6.66
C GLU A 219 -1.99 4.01 5.26
N GLU A 220 -1.36 3.29 4.31
CA GLU A 220 -1.32 3.69 2.89
C GLU A 220 -2.75 3.89 2.35
N PHE A 221 -3.67 2.96 2.66
CA PHE A 221 -5.06 3.09 2.26
C PHE A 221 -5.78 4.30 2.88
N LEU A 222 -5.43 4.71 4.11
CA LEU A 222 -6.03 5.89 4.74
C LEU A 222 -5.46 7.19 4.18
N GLU A 223 -4.17 7.22 3.86
CA GLU A 223 -3.50 8.32 3.16
C GLU A 223 -4.09 8.50 1.75
N ASP A 224 -4.32 7.40 1.04
CA ASP A 224 -4.99 7.37 -0.26
C ASP A 224 -6.44 7.85 -0.23
N LEU A 225 -7.06 8.00 0.96
CA LEU A 225 -8.39 8.56 1.16
C LEU A 225 -8.39 10.02 1.61
N ASP A 226 -7.21 10.61 1.85
CA ASP A 226 -7.10 12.01 2.27
C ASP A 226 -7.49 12.94 1.13
N PRO A 227 -8.59 13.73 1.28
CA PRO A 227 -9.10 14.57 0.20
C PRO A 227 -8.15 15.70 -0.22
N THR A 228 -7.09 15.99 0.55
CA THR A 228 -6.08 16.96 0.14
C THR A 228 -5.16 16.43 -0.96
N THR A 229 -5.03 15.11 -1.10
CA THR A 229 -4.17 14.48 -2.10
C THR A 229 -4.80 14.53 -3.51
N SER A 230 -3.99 14.30 -4.54
CA SER A 230 -4.46 14.29 -5.93
C SER A 230 -5.49 13.18 -6.20
N VAL A 231 -5.33 12.00 -5.58
CA VAL A 231 -6.19 10.81 -5.77
C VAL A 231 -7.26 10.62 -4.70
N GLY A 232 -7.13 11.27 -3.55
CA GLY A 232 -7.98 11.10 -2.37
C GLY A 232 -9.48 11.20 -2.63
N PRO A 233 -9.98 12.28 -3.26
CA PRO A 233 -11.40 12.43 -3.56
C PRO A 233 -11.96 11.29 -4.41
N SER A 234 -11.22 10.82 -5.44
CA SER A 234 -11.67 9.71 -6.28
C SER A 234 -11.73 8.40 -5.50
N ASN A 235 -10.68 8.08 -4.72
CA ASN A 235 -10.64 6.88 -3.88
C ASN A 235 -11.75 6.87 -2.82
N LEU A 236 -12.04 8.02 -2.20
CA LEU A 236 -13.15 8.18 -1.28
C LEU A 236 -14.50 7.94 -1.98
N GLY A 237 -14.68 8.51 -3.17
CA GLY A 237 -15.85 8.27 -4.03
C GLY A 237 -16.02 6.79 -4.39
N PHE A 238 -14.95 6.13 -4.78
CA PHE A 238 -14.91 4.71 -5.10
C PHE A 238 -15.25 3.81 -3.91
N LEU A 239 -14.73 4.11 -2.72
CA LEU A 239 -15.01 3.35 -1.49
C LEU A 239 -16.48 3.48 -1.08
N VAL A 240 -16.98 4.72 -1.03
CA VAL A 240 -18.37 5.03 -0.62
C VAL A 240 -19.36 4.42 -1.61
N SER A 241 -19.05 4.48 -2.90
CA SER A 241 -19.88 3.90 -3.94
C SER A 241 -19.88 2.38 -3.92
N THR A 242 -18.74 1.74 -3.67
CA THR A 242 -18.63 0.27 -3.48
C THR A 242 -19.47 -0.19 -2.29
N ALA A 243 -19.37 0.50 -1.15
CA ALA A 243 -20.20 0.20 0.02
C ALA A 243 -21.70 0.38 -0.29
N THR A 244 -22.06 1.44 -1.02
CA THR A 244 -23.43 1.72 -1.48
C THR A 244 -23.97 0.59 -2.37
N GLY A 245 -23.21 0.18 -3.39
CA GLY A 245 -23.59 -0.90 -4.30
C GLY A 245 -23.75 -2.25 -3.58
N ALA A 246 -22.90 -2.53 -2.59
CA ALA A 246 -23.00 -3.72 -1.75
C ALA A 246 -24.28 -3.73 -0.91
N LEU A 247 -24.60 -2.60 -0.26
CA LEU A 247 -25.81 -2.46 0.56
C LEU A 247 -27.10 -2.54 -0.26
N LEU A 248 -27.13 -1.93 -1.45
CA LEU A 248 -28.22 -2.05 -2.41
C LEU A 248 -28.46 -3.51 -2.80
N THR A 249 -27.39 -4.22 -3.15
CA THR A 249 -27.45 -5.64 -3.55
C THR A 249 -27.98 -6.51 -2.41
N LEU A 250 -27.45 -6.34 -1.19
CA LEU A 250 -27.92 -7.07 -0.01
C LEU A 250 -29.40 -6.79 0.30
N SER A 251 -29.82 -5.54 0.18
CA SER A 251 -31.21 -5.09 0.41
C SER A 251 -32.17 -5.70 -0.61
N LEU A 252 -31.81 -5.70 -1.89
CA LEU A 252 -32.59 -6.34 -2.96
C LEU A 252 -32.69 -7.86 -2.74
N CYS A 253 -31.59 -8.52 -2.39
CA CYS A 253 -31.60 -9.93 -2.04
C CYS A 253 -32.48 -10.24 -0.83
N HIS A 254 -32.48 -9.36 0.19
CA HIS A 254 -33.34 -9.50 1.37
C HIS A 254 -34.83 -9.42 1.01
N VAL A 255 -35.24 -8.43 0.21
CA VAL A 255 -36.63 -8.30 -0.26
C VAL A 255 -37.05 -9.50 -1.10
N TRP A 256 -36.19 -9.94 -2.02
CA TRP A 256 -36.47 -11.11 -2.84
C TRP A 256 -36.63 -12.39 -2.00
N TRP A 257 -35.75 -12.59 -1.01
CA TRP A 257 -35.78 -13.77 -0.15
C TRP A 257 -36.98 -13.79 0.79
N THR A 258 -37.32 -12.65 1.41
CA THR A 258 -38.50 -12.51 2.28
C THR A 258 -39.80 -12.74 1.50
N ARG A 259 -39.90 -12.17 0.29
CA ARG A 259 -41.05 -12.41 -0.60
C ARG A 259 -41.20 -13.88 -0.96
N ARG A 260 -40.09 -14.57 -1.30
CA ARG A 260 -40.13 -16.01 -1.60
C ARG A 260 -40.56 -16.89 -0.42
N ARG A 261 -40.39 -16.43 0.82
CA ARG A 261 -40.82 -17.14 2.03
C ARG A 261 -42.23 -16.79 2.50
N GLY A 262 -42.96 -15.96 1.76
CA GLY A 262 -44.29 -15.50 2.18
C GLY A 262 -44.27 -14.56 3.39
N GLY A 263 -43.13 -13.89 3.65
CA GLY A 263 -43.03 -12.87 4.70
C GLY A 263 -43.76 -11.57 4.32
N SER A 264 -43.99 -10.71 5.32
CA SER A 264 -44.57 -9.38 5.09
C SER A 264 -43.65 -8.55 4.19
N THR A 265 -44.12 -8.23 2.98
CA THR A 265 -43.41 -7.40 2.01
C THR A 265 -43.17 -5.99 2.53
N VAL A 266 -44.10 -5.45 3.33
CA VAL A 266 -44.00 -4.09 3.90
C VAL A 266 -42.80 -3.97 4.83
N ALA A 267 -42.62 -4.94 5.74
CA ALA A 267 -41.49 -4.94 6.66
C ALA A 267 -40.15 -5.10 5.92
N ALA A 268 -40.11 -5.98 4.92
CA ALA A 268 -38.91 -6.20 4.11
C ALA A 268 -38.51 -4.97 3.30
N VAL A 269 -39.50 -4.28 2.71
CA VAL A 269 -39.26 -3.03 1.98
C VAL A 269 -38.79 -1.93 2.92
N ALA A 270 -39.39 -1.78 4.11
CA ALA A 270 -38.94 -0.78 5.08
C ALA A 270 -37.47 -0.97 5.48
N VAL A 271 -37.06 -2.22 5.76
CA VAL A 271 -35.66 -2.57 6.05
C VAL A 271 -34.77 -2.24 4.85
N ALA A 272 -35.17 -2.67 3.65
CA ALA A 272 -34.40 -2.41 2.43
C ALA A 272 -34.30 -0.93 2.07
N SER A 273 -35.31 -0.11 2.39
CA SER A 273 -35.25 1.34 2.19
C SER A 273 -34.24 1.99 3.14
N VAL A 274 -34.20 1.57 4.41
CA VAL A 274 -33.21 2.10 5.36
C VAL A 274 -31.79 1.71 4.96
N PHE A 275 -31.55 0.42 4.72
CA PHE A 275 -30.21 -0.08 4.43
C PHE A 275 -29.76 0.15 2.98
N GLY A 276 -30.68 0.17 2.02
CA GLY A 276 -30.38 0.34 0.60
C GLY A 276 -30.43 1.78 0.11
N LEU A 277 -31.11 2.70 0.80
CA LEU A 277 -31.22 4.09 0.36
C LEU A 277 -30.77 5.10 1.41
N ALA A 278 -31.32 5.05 2.63
CA ALA A 278 -31.03 6.07 3.64
C ALA A 278 -29.57 6.02 4.12
N LEU A 279 -29.06 4.81 4.44
CA LEU A 279 -27.68 4.65 4.91
C LEU A 279 -26.65 4.98 3.81
N PRO A 280 -26.81 4.53 2.54
CA PRO A 280 -25.92 4.96 1.47
C PRO A 280 -25.97 6.46 1.18
N ALA A 281 -27.16 7.07 1.14
CA ALA A 281 -27.28 8.52 0.95
C ALA A 281 -26.59 9.30 2.08
N ALA A 282 -26.70 8.84 3.33
CA ALA A 282 -25.98 9.42 4.45
C ALA A 282 -24.46 9.23 4.32
N GLY A 283 -23.99 8.09 3.81
CA GLY A 283 -22.57 7.84 3.54
C GLY A 283 -22.00 8.78 2.47
N VAL A 284 -22.71 8.96 1.35
CA VAL A 284 -22.34 9.93 0.31
C VAL A 284 -22.32 11.35 0.85
N ALA A 285 -23.39 11.77 1.54
CA ALA A 285 -23.46 13.11 2.13
C ALA A 285 -22.35 13.34 3.18
N GLY A 286 -22.03 12.33 4.00
CA GLY A 286 -20.96 12.39 4.98
C GLY A 286 -19.57 12.50 4.34
N ALA A 287 -19.33 11.79 3.24
CA ALA A 287 -18.07 11.87 2.50
C ALA A 287 -17.91 13.23 1.81
N LEU A 288 -18.96 13.75 1.17
CA LEU A 288 -18.97 15.09 0.59
C LEU A 288 -18.74 16.17 1.67
N TYR A 289 -19.38 16.03 2.84
CA TYR A 289 -19.17 16.94 3.96
C TYR A 289 -17.75 16.87 4.52
N TYR A 290 -17.17 15.67 4.63
CA TYR A 290 -15.78 15.49 5.04
C TYR A 290 -14.83 16.22 4.08
N MET A 291 -14.98 16.01 2.76
CA MET A 291 -14.19 16.71 1.75
C MET A 291 -14.36 18.23 1.81
N ASP A 292 -15.55 18.75 2.11
CA ASP A 292 -15.77 20.20 2.23
C ASP A 292 -15.17 20.77 3.52
N SER A 293 -15.09 19.97 4.58
CA SER A 293 -14.59 20.39 5.89
C SER A 293 -13.07 20.45 6.02
N VAL A 294 -12.34 19.73 5.16
CA VAL A 294 -10.87 19.68 5.18
C VAL A 294 -10.32 20.89 4.41
N PRO A 295 -9.38 21.68 4.98
CA PRO A 295 -8.80 22.82 4.26
C PRO A 295 -8.10 22.38 2.96
N LEU A 296 -7.92 23.30 2.02
CA LEU A 296 -7.17 23.03 0.79
C LEU A 296 -5.71 22.70 1.14
N GLY A 297 -5.25 21.54 0.65
CA GLY A 297 -3.86 21.10 0.79
C GLY A 297 -2.93 21.82 -0.18
N ALA A 298 -1.63 21.56 -0.04
CA ALA A 298 -0.60 22.11 -0.92
C ALA A 298 -0.85 21.74 -2.39
N SER A 299 -1.20 20.49 -2.67
CA SER A 299 -1.50 19.96 -4.01
C SER A 299 -2.77 20.51 -4.68
N GLU A 300 -3.56 21.35 -3.99
CA GLU A 300 -4.78 21.94 -4.54
C GLU A 300 -4.73 23.46 -4.68
N ARG A 301 -3.69 24.08 -4.12
CA ARG A 301 -3.40 25.48 -4.38
C ARG A 301 -2.49 25.50 -5.60
N PRO A 302 -2.77 26.35 -6.61
CA PRO A 302 -1.79 26.61 -7.65
C PRO A 302 -0.49 27.02 -6.95
N ASP A 303 0.59 26.33 -7.24
CA ASP A 303 1.90 26.77 -6.79
C ASP A 303 2.14 28.18 -7.39
N PRO A 304 2.38 29.22 -6.56
CA PRO A 304 2.67 30.56 -7.07
C PRO A 304 3.80 30.58 -8.09
N LEU A 305 4.80 29.68 -7.94
CA LEU A 305 5.92 29.58 -8.87
C LEU A 305 5.48 28.98 -10.21
N GLU A 306 4.72 27.88 -10.21
CA GLU A 306 4.10 27.35 -11.44
C GLU A 306 3.19 28.39 -12.10
N GLN A 307 2.42 29.14 -11.31
CA GLN A 307 1.55 30.19 -11.83
C GLN A 307 2.36 31.31 -12.50
N ALA A 308 3.48 31.74 -11.91
CA ALA A 308 4.38 32.70 -12.53
C ALA A 308 4.94 32.16 -13.85
N ARG A 309 5.35 30.88 -13.90
CA ARG A 309 5.85 30.21 -15.11
C ARG A 309 4.78 29.98 -16.18
N SER A 310 3.50 30.04 -15.84
CA SER A 310 2.39 29.92 -16.81
C SER A 310 2.10 31.20 -17.60
N GLN A 311 2.72 32.32 -17.24
CA GLN A 311 2.51 33.63 -17.88
C GLN A 311 3.84 34.21 -18.36
N PRO A 312 3.89 34.96 -19.48
CA PRO A 312 5.11 35.66 -19.90
C PRO A 312 5.70 36.47 -18.73
N PRO A 313 7.01 36.37 -18.45
CA PRO A 313 8.08 35.77 -19.26
C PRO A 313 8.27 34.24 -19.17
N TYR A 314 7.37 33.51 -18.50
CA TYR A 314 7.39 32.05 -18.26
C TYR A 314 8.52 31.55 -17.35
N VAL A 315 9.12 32.47 -16.59
CA VAL A 315 10.10 32.21 -15.54
C VAL A 315 9.67 32.95 -14.28
N THR A 316 10.11 32.49 -13.11
CA THR A 316 9.75 33.12 -11.83
C THR A 316 10.48 34.44 -11.59
N SER A 317 11.65 34.64 -12.20
CA SER A 317 12.46 35.85 -12.14
C SER A 317 13.22 36.05 -13.45
N THR A 318 13.49 37.31 -13.82
CA THR A 318 14.26 37.67 -15.02
C THR A 318 15.68 38.11 -14.73
N VAL A 319 16.14 38.11 -13.48
CA VAL A 319 17.46 38.66 -13.08
C VAL A 319 18.60 38.05 -13.90
N ARG A 320 18.70 36.72 -13.96
CA ARG A 320 19.73 36.02 -14.75
C ARG A 320 19.56 36.25 -16.25
N VAL A 321 18.32 36.24 -16.73
CA VAL A 321 18.00 36.49 -18.15
C VAL A 321 18.45 37.89 -18.57
N GLU A 322 18.21 38.91 -17.74
CA GLU A 322 18.63 40.29 -17.95
C GLU A 322 20.16 40.39 -17.99
N ARG A 323 20.89 39.76 -17.05
CA ARG A 323 22.36 39.70 -17.10
C ARG A 323 22.86 39.06 -18.40
N VAL A 324 22.26 37.94 -18.82
CA VAL A 324 22.64 37.23 -20.04
C VAL A 324 22.37 38.08 -21.28
N VAL A 325 21.23 38.75 -21.34
CA VAL A 325 20.86 39.66 -22.43
C VAL A 325 21.77 40.90 -22.47
N ASP A 326 22.09 41.48 -21.33
CA ASP A 326 23.06 42.58 -21.24
C ASP A 326 24.46 42.12 -21.68
N GLY A 327 24.85 40.90 -21.29
CA GLY A 327 26.09 40.26 -21.69
C GLY A 327 26.19 39.94 -23.19
N LEU A 328 25.06 39.66 -23.84
CA LEU A 328 25.00 39.58 -25.31
C LEU A 328 25.41 40.91 -25.96
N GLY A 329 25.02 42.05 -25.35
CA GLY A 329 25.36 43.38 -25.86
C GLY A 329 24.87 43.66 -27.28
N GLY A 330 23.81 42.96 -27.71
CA GLY A 330 23.31 42.96 -29.10
C GLY A 330 24.12 42.09 -30.07
N GLY A 331 25.15 41.38 -29.61
CA GLY A 331 25.88 40.36 -30.35
C GLY A 331 25.11 39.03 -30.42
N PRO A 332 25.58 38.07 -31.25
CA PRO A 332 24.85 36.83 -31.52
C PRO A 332 25.16 35.71 -30.53
N LEU A 333 26.14 35.86 -29.63
CA LEU A 333 26.56 34.80 -28.71
C LEU A 333 26.97 35.35 -27.36
N TYR A 334 26.40 34.77 -26.30
CA TYR A 334 26.88 34.93 -24.92
C TYR A 334 27.33 33.58 -24.38
N VAL A 335 28.46 33.59 -23.67
CA VAL A 335 29.02 32.40 -23.03
C VAL A 335 29.14 32.65 -21.54
N ASP A 336 28.37 31.89 -20.77
CA ASP A 336 28.39 32.03 -19.32
C ASP A 336 29.77 31.60 -18.75
N PRO A 337 30.34 32.37 -17.79
CA PRO A 337 31.57 32.03 -17.12
C PRO A 337 31.57 30.63 -16.50
N LEU A 338 30.43 30.15 -16.02
CA LEU A 338 30.25 28.86 -15.37
C LEU A 338 30.04 27.71 -16.36
N SER A 339 29.81 27.97 -17.65
CA SER A 339 29.57 26.90 -18.61
C SER A 339 30.76 25.92 -18.69
N PRO A 340 30.55 24.60 -18.44
CA PRO A 340 31.61 23.59 -18.50
C PRO A 340 31.98 23.21 -19.94
N LEU A 341 31.24 23.68 -20.93
CA LEU A 341 31.38 23.30 -22.34
C LEU A 341 32.61 23.94 -22.99
N SER A 342 33.02 23.42 -24.15
CA SER A 342 34.19 23.96 -24.88
C SER A 342 33.87 25.30 -25.53
N ARG A 343 34.79 26.25 -25.41
CA ARG A 343 34.71 27.56 -26.09
C ARG A 343 35.39 27.59 -27.46
N GLU A 344 36.11 26.52 -27.79
CA GLU A 344 36.88 26.42 -29.02
C GLU A 344 35.99 26.61 -30.26
N GLY A 345 36.35 27.58 -31.10
CA GLY A 345 35.65 27.88 -32.36
C GLY A 345 34.38 28.72 -32.22
N LEU A 346 33.93 29.06 -31.00
CA LEU A 346 32.72 29.85 -30.81
C LEU A 346 32.81 31.26 -31.38
N ALA A 347 33.98 31.92 -31.28
CA ALA A 347 34.19 33.25 -31.84
C ALA A 347 34.01 33.29 -33.37
N ASP A 348 34.54 32.29 -34.08
CA ASP A 348 34.43 32.19 -35.53
C ASP A 348 32.97 31.97 -35.99
N VAL A 349 32.22 31.17 -35.23
CA VAL A 349 30.80 30.90 -35.53
C VAL A 349 29.93 32.10 -35.18
N ALA A 350 30.22 32.81 -34.09
CA ALA A 350 29.55 34.06 -33.73
C ALA A 350 29.73 35.14 -34.82
N GLU A 351 30.95 35.31 -35.36
CA GLU A 351 31.19 36.24 -36.48
C GLU A 351 30.41 35.87 -37.75
N ARG A 352 30.13 34.57 -37.94
CA ARG A 352 29.25 34.08 -39.01
C ARG A 352 27.79 34.42 -38.73
N ALA A 353 27.34 34.29 -37.49
CA ALA A 353 25.96 34.57 -37.08
C ALA A 353 25.56 36.04 -37.33
N GLU A 354 26.49 36.99 -37.17
CA GLU A 354 26.26 38.43 -37.50
C GLU A 354 25.86 38.67 -38.96
N ARG A 355 26.15 37.70 -39.85
CA ARG A 355 25.86 37.77 -41.29
C ARG A 355 24.65 36.92 -41.69
N SER A 356 23.98 36.27 -40.73
CA SER A 356 22.80 35.45 -40.99
C SER A 356 21.66 36.29 -41.56
N SER A 357 20.80 35.66 -42.35
CA SER A 357 19.64 36.33 -42.93
C SER A 357 18.57 36.73 -41.89
N VAL A 358 18.63 36.16 -40.69
CA VAL A 358 17.77 36.45 -39.53
C VAL A 358 18.67 36.66 -38.30
N PRO A 359 18.36 37.60 -37.37
CA PRO A 359 19.11 37.71 -36.13
C PRO A 359 19.08 36.39 -35.33
N VAL A 360 20.25 35.91 -34.91
CA VAL A 360 20.40 34.71 -34.09
C VAL A 360 21.05 35.09 -32.77
N TYR A 361 20.38 34.78 -31.66
CA TYR A 361 20.83 35.03 -30.29
C TYR A 361 21.06 33.69 -29.61
N ALA A 362 22.33 33.28 -29.50
CA ALA A 362 22.72 32.05 -28.85
C ALA A 362 23.29 32.32 -27.46
N VAL A 363 22.94 31.48 -26.49
CA VAL A 363 23.51 31.51 -25.14
C VAL A 363 24.05 30.14 -24.78
N LEU A 364 25.25 30.10 -24.21
CA LEU A 364 25.90 28.89 -23.72
C LEU A 364 26.00 28.98 -22.20
N LEU A 365 25.09 28.32 -21.48
CA LEU A 365 24.98 28.45 -20.02
C LEU A 365 24.62 27.11 -19.36
N PRO A 366 25.01 26.91 -18.09
CA PRO A 366 24.53 25.77 -17.32
C PRO A 366 23.10 26.02 -16.82
N MET A 367 22.30 24.95 -16.75
CA MET A 367 20.93 24.99 -16.26
C MET A 367 20.74 24.02 -15.09
N ALA A 368 19.83 24.36 -14.18
CA ALA A 368 19.50 23.54 -13.02
C ALA A 368 17.99 23.51 -12.80
N ASP A 369 17.47 22.41 -12.27
CA ASP A 369 16.05 22.24 -11.91
C ASP A 369 15.55 23.23 -10.84
N THR A 370 16.48 23.88 -10.16
CA THR A 370 16.22 24.88 -9.13
C THR A 370 16.32 26.32 -9.65
N ASP A 371 16.66 26.51 -10.93
CA ASP A 371 16.75 27.83 -11.54
C ASP A 371 15.38 28.43 -11.94
N GLU A 372 15.37 29.66 -12.43
CA GLU A 372 14.13 30.38 -12.79
C GLU A 372 13.30 29.68 -13.89
N SER A 373 13.95 28.85 -14.69
CA SER A 373 13.38 28.04 -15.76
C SER A 373 13.12 26.58 -15.37
N GLU A 374 13.49 26.14 -14.17
CA GLU A 374 13.51 24.73 -13.74
C GLU A 374 14.32 23.84 -14.68
N GLY A 375 15.39 24.39 -15.24
CA GLY A 375 16.23 23.67 -16.18
C GLY A 375 15.64 23.54 -17.59
N ASP A 376 14.49 24.15 -17.89
CA ASP A 376 13.87 24.11 -19.22
C ASP A 376 14.45 25.22 -20.15
N PRO A 377 15.30 24.86 -21.13
CA PRO A 377 15.90 25.83 -22.03
C PRO A 377 14.88 26.55 -22.93
N ALA A 378 13.71 25.97 -23.19
CA ALA A 378 12.64 26.65 -23.95
C ALA A 378 12.05 27.80 -23.13
N ARG A 379 11.83 27.61 -21.82
CA ARG A 379 11.38 28.70 -20.92
C ARG A 379 12.39 29.82 -20.87
N PHE A 380 13.68 29.50 -20.76
CA PHE A 380 14.74 30.50 -20.77
C PHE A 380 14.74 31.28 -22.09
N ALA A 381 14.60 30.61 -23.24
CA ALA A 381 14.51 31.26 -24.56
C ALA A 381 13.30 32.20 -24.70
N HIS A 382 12.12 31.80 -24.19
CA HIS A 382 10.94 32.67 -24.14
C HIS A 382 11.17 33.90 -23.23
N ALA A 383 11.82 33.70 -22.08
CA ALA A 383 12.17 34.80 -21.18
C ALA A 383 13.17 35.77 -21.82
N MET A 384 14.20 35.25 -22.51
CA MET A 384 15.14 36.06 -23.29
C MET A 384 14.41 36.90 -24.34
N ARG A 385 13.50 36.29 -25.10
CA ARG A 385 12.68 37.01 -26.08
C ARG A 385 11.84 38.10 -25.44
N HIS A 386 11.27 37.83 -24.26
CA HIS A 386 10.50 38.82 -23.50
C HIS A 386 11.35 40.03 -23.08
N VAL A 387 12.56 39.78 -22.57
CA VAL A 387 13.48 40.83 -22.08
C VAL A 387 14.11 41.60 -23.24
N LEU A 388 14.58 40.90 -24.28
CA LEU A 388 15.25 41.51 -25.44
C LEU A 388 14.27 42.25 -26.35
N GLY A 389 13.06 41.71 -26.55
CA GLY A 389 12.01 42.34 -27.36
C GLY A 389 12.26 42.35 -28.88
N GLU A 390 13.29 41.65 -29.38
CA GLU A 390 13.69 41.64 -30.81
C GLU A 390 13.29 40.35 -31.54
N ASP A 391 12.82 40.45 -32.77
CA ASP A 391 12.47 39.27 -33.58
C ASP A 391 13.75 38.50 -33.96
N GLY A 392 13.71 37.18 -34.01
CA GLY A 392 14.89 36.38 -34.31
C GLY A 392 14.81 34.94 -33.83
N VAL A 393 15.93 34.23 -33.99
CA VAL A 393 16.13 32.85 -33.55
C VAL A 393 16.91 32.86 -32.24
N TYR A 394 16.33 32.25 -31.20
CA TYR A 394 16.87 32.17 -29.86
C TYR A 394 17.33 30.74 -29.61
N ALA A 395 18.60 30.57 -29.28
CA ALA A 395 19.20 29.26 -29.04
C ALA A 395 19.80 29.19 -27.64
N VAL A 396 19.38 28.22 -26.86
CA VAL A 396 19.91 27.94 -25.52
C VAL A 396 20.67 26.64 -25.60
N ILE A 397 22.00 26.74 -25.56
CA ILE A 397 22.93 25.62 -25.62
C ILE A 397 23.34 25.26 -24.20
N THR A 398 23.01 24.05 -23.80
CA THR A 398 23.23 23.53 -22.46
C THR A 398 23.95 22.18 -22.52
N GLN A 399 24.09 21.54 -21.38
CA GLN A 399 24.57 20.17 -21.28
C GLN A 399 23.72 19.45 -20.23
N GLU A 400 23.02 18.39 -20.64
CA GLU A 400 22.37 17.51 -19.67
C GLU A 400 23.39 16.92 -18.70
N SER A 401 22.98 16.70 -17.45
CA SER A 401 23.90 16.31 -16.37
C SER A 401 24.69 15.02 -16.61
N TYR A 402 24.29 14.20 -17.58
CA TYR A 402 24.87 12.89 -17.86
C TYR A 402 25.43 12.72 -19.27
N GLU A 403 25.29 13.71 -20.16
CA GLU A 403 25.75 13.61 -21.54
C GLU A 403 26.98 14.49 -21.78
N GLU A 404 27.93 14.03 -22.59
CA GLU A 404 29.13 14.80 -22.97
C GLU A 404 28.86 15.75 -24.15
N THR A 405 27.72 15.59 -24.81
CA THR A 405 27.28 16.36 -25.98
C THR A 405 26.51 17.60 -25.56
N PRO A 406 26.66 18.74 -26.27
CA PRO A 406 25.80 19.88 -26.07
C PRO A 406 24.37 19.52 -26.47
N GLU A 407 23.39 20.06 -25.75
CA GLU A 407 21.98 20.03 -26.14
C GLU A 407 21.54 21.45 -26.47
N THR A 408 20.82 21.63 -27.58
CA THR A 408 20.34 22.95 -27.99
C THR A 408 18.85 22.96 -28.15
N THR A 409 18.20 23.88 -27.44
CA THR A 409 16.82 24.25 -27.75
C THR A 409 16.82 25.53 -28.58
N VAL A 410 16.07 25.51 -29.68
CA VAL A 410 15.97 26.62 -30.62
C VAL A 410 14.51 27.03 -30.82
N LEU A 411 14.25 28.33 -30.69
CA LEU A 411 12.94 28.95 -30.87
C LEU A 411 13.03 30.15 -31.80
N ALA A 412 12.16 30.21 -32.81
CA ALA A 412 12.12 31.30 -33.79
C ALA A 412 10.89 32.19 -33.57
N PHE A 413 11.10 33.46 -33.19
CA PHE A 413 10.03 34.40 -32.86
C PHE A 413 9.95 35.54 -33.88
N GLY A 414 8.75 35.82 -34.41
CA GLY A 414 8.53 36.90 -35.37
C GLY A 414 9.25 36.69 -36.71
N THR A 415 9.58 35.45 -37.06
CA THR A 415 10.28 35.07 -38.30
C THR A 415 9.41 34.19 -39.19
N ASP A 416 9.82 33.94 -40.44
CA ASP A 416 9.19 32.96 -41.32
C ASP A 416 9.77 31.54 -41.18
N LEU A 417 10.46 31.26 -40.08
CA LEU A 417 11.07 29.96 -39.76
C LEU A 417 10.23 29.21 -38.72
N ASP A 418 10.01 27.92 -38.93
CA ASP A 418 9.35 27.05 -37.96
C ASP A 418 10.38 26.45 -36.99
N SER A 419 10.16 26.65 -35.69
CA SER A 419 11.03 26.13 -34.62
C SER A 419 11.17 24.60 -34.67
N TYR A 420 10.13 23.89 -35.11
CA TYR A 420 10.15 22.44 -35.26
C TYR A 420 11.22 21.98 -36.27
N TYR A 421 11.29 22.63 -37.44
CA TYR A 421 12.26 22.26 -38.46
C TYR A 421 13.70 22.64 -38.07
N LEU A 422 13.87 23.75 -37.34
CA LEU A 422 15.18 24.12 -36.79
C LEU A 422 15.67 23.08 -35.77
N GLY A 423 14.82 22.68 -34.82
CA GLY A 423 15.16 21.65 -33.85
C GLY A 423 15.47 20.31 -34.51
N GLN A 424 14.65 19.88 -35.48
CA GLN A 424 14.90 18.64 -36.22
C GLN A 424 16.25 18.64 -36.94
N ALA A 425 16.67 19.77 -37.51
CA ALA A 425 17.95 19.87 -38.20
C ALA A 425 19.16 19.71 -37.25
N LEU A 426 19.04 20.22 -36.02
CA LEU A 426 20.06 20.06 -34.98
C LEU A 426 20.14 18.61 -34.50
N ASP A 427 19.00 17.97 -34.23
CA ASP A 427 18.92 16.57 -33.81
C ASP A 427 19.57 15.61 -34.82
N GLU A 428 19.46 15.91 -36.13
CA GLU A 428 20.06 15.10 -37.20
C GLU A 428 21.58 15.35 -37.37
N GLY A 429 22.08 16.51 -36.93
CA GLY A 429 23.45 16.98 -37.16
C GLY A 429 24.51 16.33 -36.27
N ALA A 430 24.11 15.75 -35.12
CA ALA A 430 24.98 15.03 -34.18
C ALA A 430 26.27 15.80 -33.81
N ALA A 431 26.15 17.06 -33.41
CA ALA A 431 27.31 17.85 -33.02
C ALA A 431 27.97 17.33 -31.74
N MET A 432 29.29 17.47 -31.68
CA MET A 432 30.07 17.07 -30.51
C MET A 432 30.58 18.28 -29.72
N THR A 433 30.42 19.50 -30.24
CA THR A 433 30.89 20.73 -29.58
C THR A 433 29.87 21.86 -29.73
N PRO A 434 29.82 22.83 -28.80
CA PRO A 434 28.93 23.99 -28.92
C PRO A 434 29.13 24.79 -30.21
N ALA A 435 30.37 24.91 -30.70
CA ALA A 435 30.65 25.61 -31.96
C ALA A 435 30.12 24.85 -33.18
N GLN A 436 30.18 23.51 -33.17
CA GLN A 436 29.59 22.70 -34.23
C GLN A 436 28.06 22.82 -34.22
N GLU A 437 27.47 22.76 -33.05
CA GLU A 437 26.04 22.88 -32.83
C GLU A 437 25.52 24.26 -33.27
N PHE A 438 26.20 25.33 -32.88
CA PHE A 438 25.86 26.68 -33.34
C PHE A 438 26.09 26.83 -34.86
N ALA A 439 27.10 26.19 -35.44
CA ALA A 439 27.32 26.21 -36.88
C ALA A 439 26.20 25.49 -37.66
N LEU A 440 25.70 24.36 -37.15
CA LEU A 440 24.56 23.63 -37.69
C LEU A 440 23.28 24.46 -37.60
N LEU A 441 23.08 25.17 -36.49
CA LEU A 441 21.95 26.10 -36.36
C LEU A 441 21.97 27.16 -37.47
N LEU A 442 23.13 27.78 -37.73
CA LEU A 442 23.25 28.79 -38.79
C LEU A 442 23.01 28.21 -40.19
N GLU A 443 23.37 26.95 -40.42
CA GLU A 443 23.04 26.24 -41.67
C GLU A 443 21.53 25.98 -41.76
N ALA A 444 20.92 25.49 -40.68
CA ALA A 444 19.49 25.25 -40.60
C ALA A 444 18.66 26.52 -40.84
N VAL A 445 19.06 27.67 -40.28
CA VAL A 445 18.41 28.97 -40.51
C VAL A 445 18.36 29.36 -41.99
N GLU A 446 19.37 28.96 -42.79
CA GLU A 446 19.42 29.27 -44.22
C GLU A 446 18.72 28.21 -45.10
N GLU A 447 18.67 26.95 -44.65
CA GLU A 447 18.17 25.82 -45.46
C GLU A 447 16.72 25.43 -45.17
N VAL A 448 16.23 25.65 -43.95
CA VAL A 448 14.88 25.24 -43.53
C VAL A 448 13.81 25.95 -44.37
N PRO A 449 12.70 25.26 -44.73
CA PRO A 449 11.60 25.88 -45.46
C PRO A 449 11.06 27.12 -44.75
N ARG A 450 10.89 28.21 -45.52
CA ARG A 450 10.26 29.43 -45.03
C ARG A 450 8.75 29.33 -45.17
N ASP A 451 8.04 29.53 -44.08
CA ASP A 451 6.59 29.59 -44.02
C ASP A 451 6.16 30.97 -43.46
N PRO A 452 5.57 31.86 -44.28
CA PRO A 452 5.08 33.14 -43.80
C PRO A 452 3.90 33.01 -42.81
N GLU A 453 3.30 31.83 -42.70
CA GLU A 453 2.28 31.49 -41.71
C GLU A 453 2.86 30.81 -40.46
N ALA A 454 4.20 30.64 -40.38
CA ALA A 454 4.86 30.23 -39.14
C ALA A 454 4.51 31.25 -38.04
N GLY A 455 3.75 30.79 -37.04
CA GLY A 455 3.47 31.57 -35.84
C GLY A 455 4.64 31.52 -34.88
N ASP A 456 4.61 32.38 -33.86
CA ASP A 456 5.51 32.23 -32.72
C ASP A 456 5.37 30.82 -32.11
N PRO A 457 6.47 30.23 -31.61
CA PRO A 457 6.41 28.94 -30.96
C PRO A 457 5.39 29.01 -29.82
N PRO A 458 4.65 27.92 -29.59
CA PRO A 458 3.75 27.88 -28.46
C PRO A 458 4.54 28.15 -27.17
N PRO A 459 3.86 28.65 -26.12
CA PRO A 459 4.49 28.72 -24.81
C PRO A 459 5.08 27.35 -24.45
N PRO A 460 6.22 27.33 -23.73
CA PRO A 460 6.84 26.09 -23.27
C PRO A 460 5.77 25.32 -22.48
N TYR A 461 5.69 24.01 -22.70
CA TYR A 461 4.57 23.11 -22.38
C TYR A 461 3.50 23.68 -21.43
N ASP A 462 2.23 23.57 -21.85
CA ASP A 462 1.02 23.83 -21.06
C ASP A 462 0.92 22.87 -19.86
N SER A 463 1.85 22.98 -18.91
CA SER A 463 1.52 22.88 -17.51
C SER A 463 0.80 24.17 -17.17
N SER A 464 -0.39 24.40 -17.74
CA SER A 464 -1.41 25.13 -17.00
C SER A 464 -1.36 24.51 -15.63
N ALA A 465 -0.86 25.26 -14.64
CA ALA A 465 -0.70 24.82 -13.26
C ALA A 465 -1.94 24.01 -12.99
N THR A 466 -1.83 22.67 -12.98
CA THR A 466 -2.97 21.83 -13.33
C THR A 466 -3.83 21.86 -12.10
N VAL A 467 -4.68 22.89 -12.03
CA VAL A 467 -5.56 23.12 -10.91
C VAL A 467 -6.40 21.88 -10.89
N PRO A 468 -6.20 20.99 -9.90
CA PRO A 468 -6.89 19.73 -9.91
C PRO A 468 -8.37 20.04 -10.03
N GLU A 469 -9.09 19.26 -10.83
CA GLU A 469 -10.52 19.45 -10.92
C GLU A 469 -11.13 19.51 -9.51
N PRO A 470 -12.20 20.31 -9.30
CA PRO A 470 -12.81 20.45 -7.99
C PRO A 470 -13.00 19.07 -7.33
N ARG A 471 -12.70 18.94 -6.02
CA ARG A 471 -12.79 17.66 -5.29
C ARG A 471 -14.09 16.91 -5.59
N THR A 472 -15.19 17.64 -5.75
CA THR A 472 -16.49 17.09 -6.12
C THR A 472 -16.49 16.37 -7.47
N THR A 473 -15.83 16.89 -8.50
CA THR A 473 -15.77 16.26 -9.82
C THR A 473 -14.96 14.97 -9.74
N ARG A 474 -13.76 15.03 -9.15
CA ARG A 474 -12.89 13.87 -8.89
C ARG A 474 -13.60 12.76 -8.10
N PHE A 475 -14.39 13.14 -7.08
CA PHE A 475 -15.20 12.19 -6.31
C PHE A 475 -16.18 11.37 -7.16
N TRP A 476 -16.71 11.93 -8.25
CA TRP A 476 -17.70 11.27 -9.11
C TRP A 476 -17.08 10.42 -10.22
N GLU A 477 -15.79 10.57 -10.52
CA GLU A 477 -15.11 9.85 -11.62
C GLU A 477 -15.24 8.33 -11.45
N ASP A 478 -14.79 7.80 -10.32
CA ASP A 478 -14.83 6.35 -10.03
C ASP A 478 -16.05 5.91 -9.22
N PHE A 479 -16.93 6.85 -8.86
CA PHE A 479 -18.14 6.55 -8.10
C PHE A 479 -19.04 5.55 -8.82
N TRP A 480 -19.24 5.73 -10.13
CA TRP A 480 -20.15 4.86 -10.88
C TRP A 480 -19.61 3.44 -11.04
N ALA A 481 -18.30 3.29 -11.19
CA ALA A 481 -17.65 1.99 -11.26
C ALA A 481 -17.85 1.20 -9.95
N GLY A 482 -17.63 1.86 -8.80
CA GLY A 482 -17.82 1.22 -7.50
C GLY A 482 -19.28 0.86 -7.23
N VAL A 483 -20.26 1.73 -7.53
CA VAL A 483 -21.67 1.43 -7.23
C VAL A 483 -22.29 0.37 -8.15
N LEU A 484 -21.93 0.36 -9.44
CA LEU A 484 -22.57 -0.50 -10.45
C LEU A 484 -21.89 -1.85 -10.63
N PHE A 485 -20.58 -1.95 -10.39
CA PHE A 485 -19.81 -3.18 -10.65
C PHE A 485 -19.23 -3.79 -9.38
N LEU A 486 -18.35 -3.08 -8.68
CA LEU A 486 -17.63 -3.68 -7.55
C LEU A 486 -18.52 -3.90 -6.34
N GLY A 487 -19.38 -2.93 -6.01
CA GLY A 487 -20.32 -3.02 -4.91
C GLY A 487 -21.22 -4.27 -4.98
N PRO A 488 -21.90 -4.54 -6.10
CA PRO A 488 -22.68 -5.77 -6.25
C PRO A 488 -21.89 -7.06 -6.10
N VAL A 489 -20.65 -7.11 -6.61
CA VAL A 489 -19.76 -8.26 -6.43
C VAL A 489 -19.45 -8.47 -4.93
N VAL A 490 -19.05 -7.41 -4.23
CA VAL A 490 -18.79 -7.45 -2.78
C VAL A 490 -20.05 -7.86 -2.01
N GLY A 491 -21.21 -7.28 -2.32
CA GLY A 491 -22.49 -7.63 -1.72
C GLY A 491 -22.86 -9.10 -1.91
N ALA A 492 -22.66 -9.65 -3.11
CA ALA A 492 -22.90 -11.05 -3.41
C ALA A 492 -21.93 -11.99 -2.65
N LEU A 493 -20.65 -11.61 -2.54
CA LEU A 493 -19.65 -12.37 -1.76
C LEU A 493 -20.01 -12.39 -0.27
N LEU A 494 -20.38 -11.25 0.32
CA LEU A 494 -20.82 -11.14 1.71
C LEU A 494 -22.08 -12.00 1.96
N LEU A 495 -23.06 -11.93 1.07
CA LEU A 495 -24.26 -12.77 1.14
C LEU A 495 -23.89 -14.26 1.06
N GLY A 496 -23.01 -14.64 0.14
CA GLY A 496 -22.49 -15.98 -0.03
C GLY A 496 -21.80 -16.49 1.23
N ALA A 497 -20.98 -15.66 1.88
CA ALA A 497 -20.30 -16.00 3.13
C ALA A 497 -21.30 -16.23 4.28
N VAL A 498 -22.30 -15.36 4.45
CA VAL A 498 -23.35 -15.50 5.48
C VAL A 498 -24.21 -16.74 5.23
N LEU A 499 -24.66 -16.97 3.99
CA LEU A 499 -25.46 -18.14 3.65
C LEU A 499 -24.66 -19.44 3.73
N GLY A 500 -23.40 -19.41 3.31
CA GLY A 500 -22.47 -20.53 3.38
C GLY A 500 -22.18 -20.94 4.83
N THR A 501 -21.85 -19.98 5.69
CA THR A 501 -21.65 -20.24 7.13
C THR A 501 -22.93 -20.75 7.79
N ALA A 502 -24.10 -20.16 7.49
CA ALA A 502 -25.39 -20.65 8.00
C ALA A 502 -25.71 -22.09 7.54
N ALA A 503 -25.41 -22.43 6.29
CA ALA A 503 -25.56 -23.78 5.74
C ALA A 503 -24.62 -24.77 6.43
N LEU A 504 -23.35 -24.41 6.64
CA LEU A 504 -22.37 -25.21 7.36
C LEU A 504 -22.78 -25.43 8.82
N VAL A 505 -23.24 -24.39 9.52
CA VAL A 505 -23.75 -24.49 10.89
C VAL A 505 -24.97 -25.40 10.94
N ARG A 506 -25.94 -25.26 10.02
CA ARG A 506 -27.13 -26.13 9.95
C ARG A 506 -26.73 -27.58 9.68
N ALA A 507 -25.85 -27.83 8.72
CA ALA A 507 -25.35 -29.16 8.38
C ALA A 507 -24.61 -29.80 9.57
N SER A 508 -23.79 -29.03 10.29
CA SER A 508 -23.08 -29.50 11.48
C SER A 508 -24.05 -29.86 12.61
N ARG A 509 -25.11 -29.07 12.83
CA ARG A 509 -26.15 -29.37 13.83
C ARG A 509 -26.93 -30.64 13.50
N VAL A 510 -27.29 -30.83 12.23
CA VAL A 510 -27.94 -32.07 11.76
C VAL A 510 -27.00 -33.27 11.97
N ARG A 511 -25.73 -33.17 11.57
CA ARG A 511 -24.73 -34.22 11.77
C ARG A 511 -24.53 -34.56 13.26
N ARG A 512 -24.51 -33.56 14.15
CA ARG A 512 -24.38 -33.78 15.61
C ARG A 512 -25.59 -34.51 16.21
N ARG A 513 -26.82 -34.28 15.69
CA ARG A 513 -28.02 -35.00 16.14
C ARG A 513 -28.02 -36.47 15.72
N VAL A 514 -27.54 -36.76 14.51
CA VAL A 514 -27.44 -38.13 13.97
C VAL A 514 -26.27 -38.89 14.59
N ARG A 515 -25.19 -38.19 14.97
CA ARG A 515 -23.95 -38.76 15.50
C ARG A 515 -23.57 -38.10 16.82
N PRO A 516 -24.33 -38.31 17.90
CA PRO A 516 -24.00 -37.76 19.20
C PRO A 516 -22.60 -38.23 19.63
N SER A 517 -21.86 -37.37 20.33
CA SER A 517 -20.55 -37.76 20.87
C SER A 517 -20.73 -38.64 22.11
N PRO A 518 -19.81 -39.58 22.41
CA PRO A 518 -19.88 -40.42 23.60
C PRO A 518 -20.06 -39.62 24.90
N ARG A 519 -19.40 -38.46 25.01
CA ARG A 519 -19.56 -37.54 26.16
C ARG A 519 -20.99 -37.01 26.31
N VAL A 520 -21.67 -36.70 25.20
CA VAL A 520 -23.05 -36.21 25.20
C VAL A 520 -24.02 -37.33 25.54
N LEU A 521 -23.79 -38.54 25.01
CA LEU A 521 -24.57 -39.72 25.36
C LEU A 521 -24.41 -40.05 26.84
N ARG A 522 -23.18 -40.10 27.35
CA ARG A 522 -22.88 -40.40 28.76
C ARG A 522 -23.54 -39.42 29.72
N ARG A 523 -23.37 -38.11 29.50
CA ARG A 523 -24.07 -37.07 30.28
C ARG A 523 -25.59 -37.15 30.19
N THR A 524 -26.14 -37.66 29.09
CA THR A 524 -27.59 -37.83 28.94
C THR A 524 -28.04 -39.06 29.71
N ALA A 525 -27.37 -40.20 29.53
CA ALA A 525 -27.63 -41.44 30.23
C ALA A 525 -27.47 -41.30 31.75
N GLU A 526 -26.45 -40.60 32.25
CA GLU A 526 -26.27 -40.34 33.70
C GLU A 526 -27.43 -39.53 34.28
N ARG A 527 -27.88 -38.47 33.58
CA ARG A 527 -29.04 -37.69 34.01
C ARG A 527 -30.32 -38.52 34.01
N GLU A 528 -30.50 -39.35 32.99
CA GLU A 528 -31.67 -40.24 32.87
C GLU A 528 -31.61 -41.40 33.87
N ARG A 529 -30.42 -41.93 34.18
CA ARG A 529 -30.16 -42.91 35.24
C ARG A 529 -30.53 -42.33 36.60
N ALA A 530 -30.08 -41.11 36.91
CA ALA A 530 -30.42 -40.44 38.17
C ALA A 530 -31.94 -40.24 38.32
N ARG A 531 -32.63 -39.91 37.22
CA ARG A 531 -34.10 -39.82 37.18
C ARG A 531 -34.78 -41.16 37.42
N LEU A 532 -34.30 -42.24 36.80
CA LEU A 532 -34.78 -43.59 37.04
C LEU A 532 -34.55 -44.06 38.47
N ALA A 533 -33.36 -43.83 39.03
CA ALA A 533 -33.06 -44.19 40.41
C ALA A 533 -33.98 -43.46 41.39
N ALA A 534 -34.16 -42.14 41.21
CA ALA A 534 -35.10 -41.35 42.00
C ALA A 534 -36.55 -41.84 41.85
N LEU A 535 -36.94 -42.29 40.66
CA LEU A 535 -38.25 -42.87 40.41
C LEU A 535 -38.45 -44.18 41.19
N VAL A 536 -37.49 -45.11 41.10
CA VAL A 536 -37.52 -46.41 41.79
C VAL A 536 -37.51 -46.25 43.31
N SER A 537 -36.77 -45.27 43.83
CA SER A 537 -36.72 -44.97 45.27
C SER A 537 -37.92 -44.18 45.81
N SER A 538 -38.89 -43.82 44.95
CA SER A 538 -40.09 -43.06 45.35
C SER A 538 -41.33 -43.95 45.41
N ASP A 539 -42.35 -43.52 46.17
CA ASP A 539 -43.67 -44.19 46.21
C ASP A 539 -44.36 -44.27 44.84
N ARG A 540 -43.87 -43.52 43.85
CA ARG A 540 -44.37 -43.56 42.47
C ARG A 540 -43.97 -44.83 41.73
N ALA A 541 -42.95 -45.56 42.19
CA ALA A 541 -42.55 -46.83 41.58
C ALA A 541 -43.69 -47.85 41.53
N GLY A 542 -44.55 -47.89 42.56
CA GLY A 542 -45.73 -48.77 42.58
C GLY A 542 -46.81 -48.42 41.55
N ARG A 543 -46.70 -47.27 40.88
CA ARG A 543 -47.60 -46.86 39.77
C ARG A 543 -47.04 -47.19 38.39
N LEU A 544 -45.79 -47.65 38.30
CA LEU A 544 -45.25 -48.13 37.03
C LEU A 544 -45.96 -49.42 36.63
N PRO A 545 -46.34 -49.59 35.35
CA PRO A 545 -46.79 -50.87 34.83
C PRO A 545 -45.76 -51.96 35.13
N VAL A 546 -46.22 -53.12 35.62
CA VAL A 546 -45.37 -54.24 36.03
C VAL A 546 -44.40 -54.66 34.92
N SER A 547 -44.84 -54.56 33.66
CA SER A 547 -44.02 -54.88 32.48
C SER A 547 -42.81 -53.96 32.28
N MET A 548 -42.80 -52.75 32.85
CA MET A 548 -41.70 -51.79 32.72
C MET A 548 -40.62 -51.96 33.79
N MET A 549 -40.88 -52.70 34.87
CA MET A 549 -39.90 -52.86 35.96
C MET A 549 -38.63 -53.59 35.53
N PRO A 550 -38.69 -54.74 34.81
CA PRO A 550 -37.48 -55.44 34.40
C PRO A 550 -36.56 -54.60 33.49
N PRO A 551 -37.06 -53.87 32.47
CA PRO A 551 -36.25 -52.92 31.70
C PRO A 551 -35.60 -51.82 32.55
N VAL A 552 -36.31 -51.30 33.56
CA VAL A 552 -35.80 -50.24 34.43
C VAL A 552 -34.66 -50.75 35.29
N GLU A 553 -34.81 -51.92 35.92
CA GLU A 553 -33.76 -52.57 36.71
C GLU A 553 -32.54 -52.89 35.84
N ALA A 554 -32.76 -53.50 34.67
CA ALA A 554 -31.67 -53.78 33.72
C ALA A 554 -30.95 -52.50 33.27
N ALA A 555 -31.66 -51.42 32.99
CA ALA A 555 -31.04 -50.14 32.62
C ALA A 555 -30.17 -49.55 33.74
N LEU A 556 -30.58 -49.70 35.01
CA LEU A 556 -29.77 -49.27 36.15
C LEU A 556 -28.50 -50.12 36.29
N MET A 557 -28.61 -51.45 36.11
CA MET A 557 -27.47 -52.38 36.16
C MET A 557 -26.48 -52.17 35.01
N VAL A 558 -26.97 -51.94 33.77
CA VAL A 558 -26.15 -51.62 32.59
C VAL A 558 -25.25 -50.41 32.83
N MET A 559 -25.74 -49.40 33.53
CA MET A 559 -24.93 -48.22 33.83
C MET A 559 -23.80 -48.47 34.83
N ASP A 560 -23.82 -49.60 35.55
CA ASP A 560 -22.73 -50.02 36.45
C ASP A 560 -21.71 -50.94 35.76
N ALA A 561 -22.01 -51.44 34.56
CA ALA A 561 -21.20 -52.41 33.82
C ALA A 561 -20.59 -51.82 32.53
N ASP A 562 -19.70 -50.83 32.69
CA ASP A 562 -18.99 -50.07 31.63
C ASP A 562 -19.78 -49.91 30.31
N PRO A 563 -20.81 -49.06 30.29
CA PRO A 563 -21.75 -48.99 29.17
C PRO A 563 -21.13 -48.41 27.89
N ASP A 564 -21.40 -49.06 26.76
CA ASP A 564 -21.06 -48.55 25.42
C ASP A 564 -22.08 -47.50 24.90
N ASP A 565 -21.83 -46.89 23.73
CA ASP A 565 -22.69 -45.82 23.22
C ASP A 565 -24.16 -46.28 23.00
N LEU A 566 -24.40 -47.55 22.65
CA LEU A 566 -25.77 -48.07 22.45
C LEU A 566 -26.45 -48.31 23.81
N ASP A 567 -25.70 -48.78 24.80
CA ASP A 567 -26.18 -48.95 26.17
C ASP A 567 -26.59 -47.61 26.79
N LEU A 568 -25.77 -46.56 26.59
CA LEU A 568 -26.07 -45.19 27.02
C LEU A 568 -27.37 -44.66 26.37
N VAL A 569 -27.60 -44.99 25.09
CA VAL A 569 -28.87 -44.67 24.41
C VAL A 569 -30.03 -45.46 25.02
N GLY A 570 -29.84 -46.76 25.26
CA GLY A 570 -30.86 -47.64 25.82
C GLY A 570 -31.36 -47.17 27.18
N VAL A 571 -30.46 -46.81 28.08
CA VAL A 571 -30.77 -46.26 29.41
C VAL A 571 -31.58 -44.97 29.30
N ALA A 572 -31.18 -44.05 28.43
CA ALA A 572 -31.90 -42.80 28.20
C ALA A 572 -33.32 -43.03 27.65
N VAL A 573 -33.49 -44.01 26.76
CA VAL A 573 -34.79 -44.35 26.15
C VAL A 573 -35.70 -45.03 27.17
N VAL A 574 -35.21 -46.01 27.93
CA VAL A 574 -36.00 -46.69 28.98
C VAL A 574 -36.45 -45.69 30.05
N SER A 575 -35.56 -44.80 30.50
CA SER A 575 -35.91 -43.72 31.43
C SER A 575 -37.13 -42.92 30.95
N ARG A 576 -37.04 -42.40 29.72
CA ARG A 576 -38.11 -41.58 29.15
C ARG A 576 -39.41 -42.36 28.97
N ARG A 577 -39.33 -43.64 28.61
CA ARG A 577 -40.50 -44.52 28.50
C ARG A 577 -41.13 -44.79 29.87
N ALA A 578 -40.34 -45.07 30.89
CA ALA A 578 -40.86 -45.27 32.25
C ALA A 578 -41.56 -44.00 32.77
N HIS A 579 -40.98 -42.83 32.54
CA HIS A 579 -41.62 -41.55 32.90
C HIS A 579 -42.87 -41.24 32.09
N ALA A 580 -42.90 -41.56 30.78
CA ALA A 580 -44.11 -41.44 29.97
C ALA A 580 -45.21 -42.38 30.48
N ALA A 581 -44.87 -43.62 30.83
CA ALA A 581 -45.79 -44.63 31.34
C ALA A 581 -46.45 -44.24 32.67
N LEU A 582 -45.79 -43.40 33.48
CA LEU A 582 -46.39 -42.84 34.69
C LEU A 582 -47.44 -41.78 34.42
N ALA A 583 -47.23 -40.98 33.37
CA ALA A 583 -48.18 -39.94 32.96
C ALA A 583 -49.37 -40.56 32.22
N ASP A 584 -49.10 -41.57 31.40
CA ASP A 584 -50.08 -42.34 30.65
C ASP A 584 -49.68 -43.82 30.65
N PRO A 585 -50.32 -44.68 31.46
CA PRO A 585 -50.03 -46.12 31.52
C PRO A 585 -50.11 -46.82 30.17
N GLY A 586 -50.94 -46.33 29.24
CA GLY A 586 -51.04 -46.88 27.88
C GLY A 586 -49.77 -46.68 27.05
N SER A 587 -48.96 -45.67 27.38
CA SER A 587 -47.69 -45.41 26.69
C SER A 587 -46.58 -46.42 27.04
N ALA A 588 -46.80 -47.31 28.02
CA ALA A 588 -45.85 -48.38 28.34
C ALA A 588 -45.58 -49.32 27.16
N GLU A 589 -46.57 -49.54 26.29
CA GLU A 589 -46.42 -50.37 25.09
C GLU A 589 -45.92 -49.57 23.87
N ALA A 590 -45.84 -48.24 23.96
CA ALA A 590 -45.39 -47.40 22.86
C ALA A 590 -43.92 -47.68 22.53
N SER A 591 -43.67 -48.04 21.27
CA SER A 591 -42.31 -48.19 20.74
C SER A 591 -41.65 -46.82 20.60
N PRO A 592 -40.35 -46.67 20.89
CA PRO A 592 -39.63 -45.45 20.54
C PRO A 592 -39.44 -45.35 19.02
N CYS A 593 -39.11 -44.15 18.54
CA CYS A 593 -38.74 -43.94 17.15
C CYS A 593 -37.47 -44.74 16.79
N MET A 594 -37.58 -45.70 15.88
CA MET A 594 -36.44 -46.53 15.46
C MET A 594 -35.52 -45.85 14.44
N VAL A 595 -35.83 -44.62 14.00
CA VAL A 595 -34.87 -43.81 13.24
C VAL A 595 -33.86 -43.19 14.18
N ASN A 596 -34.34 -42.59 15.27
CA ASN A 596 -33.50 -42.15 16.38
C ASN A 596 -34.29 -42.34 17.68
N PRO A 597 -33.96 -43.37 18.49
CA PRO A 597 -34.68 -43.70 19.72
C PRO A 597 -34.78 -42.53 20.71
N LEU A 598 -33.85 -41.57 20.63
CA LEU A 598 -33.85 -40.37 21.46
C LEU A 598 -34.94 -39.35 21.10
N HIS A 599 -35.67 -39.52 19.99
CA HIS A 599 -36.78 -38.65 19.58
C HIS A 599 -38.06 -38.86 20.40
N GLY A 600 -38.18 -39.97 21.14
CA GLY A 600 -39.38 -40.28 21.92
C GLY A 600 -40.30 -41.32 21.24
N PRO A 601 -41.59 -41.38 21.62
CA PRO A 601 -42.50 -42.42 21.16
C PRO A 601 -42.80 -42.32 19.65
N ALA A 602 -43.11 -43.46 19.05
CA ALA A 602 -43.51 -43.56 17.66
C ALA A 602 -45.02 -43.31 17.50
N GLU A 603 -45.37 -42.70 16.36
CA GLU A 603 -46.77 -42.39 15.98
C GLU A 603 -47.16 -43.07 14.66
N ALA A 604 -46.19 -43.57 13.88
CA ALA A 604 -46.43 -44.20 12.58
C ALA A 604 -45.48 -45.39 12.34
N PHE A 605 -45.79 -46.20 11.34
CA PHE A 605 -44.91 -47.27 10.84
C PHE A 605 -44.44 -46.96 9.43
N GLU A 606 -43.14 -47.02 9.25
CA GLU A 606 -42.50 -46.40 8.10
C GLU A 606 -41.25 -47.17 7.68
N ARG A 607 -40.93 -47.17 6.39
CA ARG A 607 -39.74 -47.86 5.88
C ARG A 607 -38.47 -47.14 6.34
N ALA A 608 -37.64 -47.83 7.11
CA ALA A 608 -36.36 -47.32 7.58
C ALA A 608 -35.29 -48.43 7.58
N GLY A 609 -34.02 -48.04 7.77
CA GLY A 609 -32.89 -48.97 7.83
C GLY A 609 -31.94 -48.88 6.62
N PRO A 610 -30.74 -49.48 6.75
CA PRO A 610 -29.80 -49.62 5.64
C PRO A 610 -30.34 -50.57 4.56
N ARG A 611 -29.79 -50.53 3.34
CA ARG A 611 -30.28 -51.31 2.18
C ARG A 611 -30.49 -52.79 2.49
N GLU A 612 -29.58 -53.39 3.26
CA GLU A 612 -29.59 -54.81 3.61
C GLU A 612 -30.69 -55.21 4.62
N ARG A 613 -31.25 -54.23 5.35
CA ARG A 613 -32.23 -54.46 6.42
C ARG A 613 -33.35 -53.43 6.42
N ARG A 614 -33.76 -53.02 5.23
CA ARG A 614 -34.86 -52.08 5.04
C ARG A 614 -36.16 -52.75 5.47
N GLY A 615 -36.82 -52.22 6.50
CA GLY A 615 -38.02 -52.80 7.09
C GLY A 615 -39.02 -51.73 7.54
N LEU A 616 -40.24 -52.15 7.87
CA LEU A 616 -41.24 -51.29 8.50
C LEU A 616 -40.93 -51.18 9.99
N PHE A 617 -40.57 -49.98 10.42
CA PHE A 617 -40.24 -49.68 11.81
C PHE A 617 -41.13 -48.58 12.38
N PRO A 618 -41.41 -48.60 13.70
CA PRO A 618 -42.12 -47.51 14.35
C PRO A 618 -41.27 -46.24 14.36
N VAL A 619 -41.83 -45.11 13.92
CA VAL A 619 -41.16 -43.80 13.86
C VAL A 619 -42.01 -42.70 14.47
N CYS A 620 -41.39 -41.66 15.01
CA CYS A 620 -42.12 -40.46 15.44
C CYS A 620 -42.65 -39.69 14.22
N ARG A 621 -43.65 -38.83 14.44
CA ARG A 621 -44.28 -38.01 13.39
C ARG A 621 -43.27 -37.26 12.52
N ALA A 622 -42.30 -36.59 13.14
CA ALA A 622 -41.27 -35.85 12.42
C ALA A 622 -40.41 -36.72 11.49
N CYS A 623 -40.20 -38.00 11.84
CA CYS A 623 -39.49 -38.95 10.98
C CYS A 623 -40.39 -39.61 9.94
N ALA A 624 -41.71 -39.65 10.18
CA ALA A 624 -42.68 -40.11 9.19
C ALA A 624 -42.77 -39.14 8.01
N ASP A 625 -42.73 -37.83 8.28
CA ASP A 625 -42.77 -36.77 7.27
C ASP A 625 -41.51 -36.69 6.37
N LEU A 626 -40.45 -37.44 6.69
CA LEU A 626 -39.22 -37.49 5.89
C LEU A 626 -39.34 -38.46 4.72
N THR A 627 -38.67 -38.15 3.61
CA THR A 627 -38.50 -39.12 2.51
C THR A 627 -37.66 -40.31 2.96
N ASP A 628 -37.82 -41.47 2.31
CA ASP A 628 -37.04 -42.69 2.60
C ASP A 628 -35.53 -42.43 2.69
N GLN A 629 -34.98 -41.61 1.79
CA GLN A 629 -33.56 -41.28 1.77
C GLN A 629 -33.16 -40.39 2.95
N GLN A 630 -33.97 -39.36 3.26
CA GLN A 630 -33.74 -38.48 4.41
C GLN A 630 -33.83 -39.24 5.72
N ARG A 631 -34.78 -40.18 5.81
CA ARG A 631 -34.99 -41.04 6.97
C ARG A 631 -33.82 -41.99 7.20
N THR A 632 -33.30 -42.64 6.15
CA THR A 632 -32.07 -43.45 6.25
C THR A 632 -30.86 -42.60 6.66
N ALA A 633 -30.75 -41.37 6.17
CA ALA A 633 -29.68 -40.45 6.56
C ALA A 633 -29.81 -39.93 8.01
N ALA A 634 -31.02 -39.95 8.57
CA ALA A 634 -31.32 -39.54 9.93
C ALA A 634 -31.15 -40.67 10.97
N LEU A 635 -30.79 -41.89 10.55
CA LEU A 635 -30.57 -43.02 11.44
C LEU A 635 -29.50 -42.70 12.49
N LEU A 636 -29.84 -42.86 13.77
CA LEU A 636 -28.91 -42.69 14.87
C LEU A 636 -27.70 -43.61 14.67
N ARG A 637 -26.50 -43.02 14.72
CA ARG A 637 -25.23 -43.73 14.66
C ARG A 637 -24.50 -43.64 15.97
N VAL A 638 -24.18 -44.81 16.52
CA VAL A 638 -23.46 -45.00 17.78
C VAL A 638 -22.18 -45.77 17.51
N ARG A 639 -21.20 -45.69 18.43
CA ARG A 639 -20.03 -46.57 18.37
C ARG A 639 -20.37 -47.93 18.96
N ASP A 640 -19.96 -49.01 18.28
CA ASP A 640 -19.97 -50.33 18.88
C ASP A 640 -18.87 -50.47 19.96
N GLY A 641 -18.80 -51.61 20.63
CA GLY A 641 -17.77 -51.91 21.63
C GLY A 641 -16.33 -51.86 21.08
N ALA A 642 -16.15 -51.94 19.76
CA ALA A 642 -14.86 -51.77 19.09
C ALA A 642 -14.57 -50.29 18.71
N GLY A 643 -15.44 -49.36 19.09
CA GLY A 643 -15.31 -47.93 18.78
C GLY A 643 -15.74 -47.55 17.34
N THR A 644 -16.19 -48.51 16.52
CA THR A 644 -16.59 -48.29 15.13
C THR A 644 -18.01 -47.75 15.07
N ARG A 645 -18.23 -46.69 14.29
CA ARG A 645 -19.57 -46.10 14.14
C ARG A 645 -20.45 -46.93 13.23
N ARG A 646 -21.59 -47.39 13.75
CA ARG A 646 -22.61 -48.14 13.00
C ARG A 646 -23.98 -47.47 13.14
N ASP A 647 -24.86 -47.68 12.17
CA ASP A 647 -26.28 -47.33 12.33
C ASP A 647 -26.85 -48.25 13.42
N HIS A 648 -27.53 -47.73 14.44
CA HIS A 648 -27.96 -48.58 15.56
C HIS A 648 -28.85 -49.75 15.09
N LEU A 649 -29.64 -49.57 14.02
CA LEU A 649 -30.45 -50.64 13.43
C LEU A 649 -29.64 -51.78 12.81
N SER A 650 -28.36 -51.58 12.48
CA SER A 650 -27.51 -52.68 12.03
C SER A 650 -27.03 -53.57 13.17
N MET A 651 -27.13 -53.11 14.43
CA MET A 651 -26.75 -53.84 15.65
C MET A 651 -27.94 -54.66 16.18
N ASN A 652 -28.61 -55.42 15.32
CA ASN A 652 -29.86 -56.10 15.66
C ASN A 652 -29.68 -57.33 16.57
N GLU A 653 -28.44 -57.79 16.71
CA GLU A 653 -28.01 -58.82 17.64
C GLU A 653 -28.02 -58.33 19.09
N ARG A 654 -28.03 -57.01 19.30
CA ARG A 654 -28.09 -56.39 20.63
C ARG A 654 -29.53 -56.34 21.12
N ALA A 655 -29.74 -56.72 22.38
CA ALA A 655 -31.04 -56.77 23.01
C ALA A 655 -31.80 -55.43 22.93
N TRP A 656 -31.10 -54.30 23.06
CA TRP A 656 -31.70 -52.97 22.90
C TRP A 656 -32.44 -52.80 21.57
N VAL A 657 -31.88 -53.26 20.46
CA VAL A 657 -32.44 -53.05 19.12
C VAL A 657 -33.47 -54.14 18.80
N GLU A 658 -33.16 -55.40 19.11
CA GLU A 658 -34.04 -56.55 18.88
C GLU A 658 -35.42 -56.37 19.55
N TYR A 659 -35.40 -55.92 20.81
CA TYR A 659 -36.59 -55.75 21.65
C TYR A 659 -37.13 -54.32 21.64
N ARG A 660 -36.67 -53.47 20.70
CA ARG A 660 -37.10 -52.08 20.52
C ARG A 660 -37.06 -51.28 21.82
N PHE A 661 -35.95 -51.37 22.54
CA PHE A 661 -35.69 -50.72 23.81
C PHE A 661 -36.75 -51.02 24.88
N GLY A 662 -37.27 -52.24 24.86
CA GLY A 662 -38.20 -52.78 25.86
C GLY A 662 -39.66 -52.55 25.51
N ALA A 663 -39.96 -52.14 24.27
CA ALA A 663 -41.34 -52.04 23.78
C ALA A 663 -41.86 -53.40 23.28
N LYS A 664 -40.96 -54.30 22.89
CA LYS A 664 -41.29 -55.68 22.50
C LYS A 664 -40.71 -56.63 23.55
N ASN A 665 -41.56 -57.38 24.25
CA ASN A 665 -41.14 -58.37 25.26
C ASN A 665 -40.11 -57.84 26.29
N PRO A 666 -40.52 -56.91 27.18
CA PRO A 666 -39.61 -56.20 28.09
C PRO A 666 -38.86 -57.12 29.07
N ALA A 667 -39.50 -58.19 29.55
CA ALA A 667 -38.87 -59.16 30.45
C ALA A 667 -37.71 -59.91 29.75
N ARG A 668 -37.94 -60.37 28.51
CA ARG A 668 -36.91 -61.05 27.72
C ARG A 668 -35.76 -60.12 27.35
N MET A 669 -36.05 -58.84 27.09
CA MET A 669 -35.00 -57.84 26.88
C MET A 669 -34.09 -57.72 28.11
N ALA A 670 -34.68 -57.60 29.31
CA ALA A 670 -33.91 -57.45 30.55
C ALA A 670 -33.00 -58.66 30.79
N GLU A 671 -33.51 -59.88 30.64
CA GLU A 671 -32.74 -61.13 30.72
C GLU A 671 -31.55 -61.14 29.74
N ARG A 672 -31.81 -60.82 28.47
CA ARG A 672 -30.76 -60.77 27.43
C ARG A 672 -29.72 -59.67 27.66
N LEU A 673 -30.12 -58.53 28.22
CA LEU A 673 -29.19 -57.45 28.56
C LEU A 673 -28.25 -57.87 29.69
N LEU A 674 -28.74 -58.59 30.70
CA LEU A 674 -27.91 -59.12 31.78
C LEU A 674 -26.94 -60.19 31.26
N GLU A 675 -27.39 -61.08 30.37
CA GLU A 675 -26.49 -62.03 29.68
C GLU A 675 -25.41 -61.30 28.86
N GLU A 676 -25.76 -60.21 28.18
CA GLU A 676 -24.80 -59.38 27.42
C GLU A 676 -23.81 -58.64 28.33
N ILE A 677 -24.21 -58.25 29.53
CA ILE A 677 -23.33 -57.64 30.53
C ILE A 677 -22.35 -58.68 31.06
N ASP A 678 -22.85 -59.85 31.48
CA ASP A 678 -22.03 -60.91 32.07
C ASP A 678 -21.02 -61.50 31.09
N ALA A 679 -21.30 -61.41 29.78
CA ALA A 679 -20.42 -61.90 28.72
C ALA A 679 -19.27 -60.94 28.35
N ARG A 680 -19.28 -59.68 28.83
CA ARG A 680 -18.23 -58.69 28.60
C ARG A 680 -17.21 -58.70 29.73
#